data_AF-A0A9P6W460-F1
#
_entry.id   AF-A0A9P6W460-F1
#
_cell.length_a   1.000
_cell.length_b   1.000
_cell.length_c   1.000
_cell.angle_alpha   90.00
_cell.angle_beta   90.00
_cell.angle_gamma   90.00
#
_symmetry.space_group_name_H-M   'P 1'
#
loop_
_entity.id
_entity.type
_entity.pdbx_description
1 polymer ?
#
loop_
_entity_poly.entity_id
_entity_poly.type
_entity_poly.pdbx_seq_one_letter_code
_entity_poly.pdbx_strand_id
1 'polypeptide(L)'
;MSSYPEGSRDFTQLLGPGVGYGLVVGAGAFFAIFMSTIQARFTNLDPNSANEFATASKSVKPGLICCGIVSAWTWSATLLQSSAATHQDGLSAAWWYGVGGTIQIAFFACCAAKVKQNANGAVTFLEIAKARYGWPCHILFTVYFLICAHVVTGSLVLGASATINALTGANVIACNFLLPIGIAVYVVAGGLRATFIVDYLHTVILFVVLYFFLFKIYGSSAAVGSPGKLWELLQSASALAPIAGNAGGSYTTMKSNGGILFAGCTIASGFSGVFCDQGYWQRAIASRPDTTTKGYMLGGLSWFAIPWAFGTVMGLSCRALMTNPNFPTFPYALSASQVSAGLVAPAAAATVAGTGGAVAILIIVFMAATSAASAELIAVSSIITRDVIGLYRPLSGHKMVVASHITIVVFAVWAGCWSTILNKASVDLGWLFYVQGVLLTPAVIPIGLTVMSRRQSKHAAFFGTLFGTACGMIGWMVGCHKIYGEITITNLALPYSAICGSAPGLIMSGLMTGLICLIKPDNYDWKSTRAIALSDSDTPNEGTIEVEQAGDNIDFDDKKDEPTGEAVLASDLVASDKLASPEPAPLDVATLQRVFVRATIFSSILALIITIIIPIPMFASGYIFSRRFFEVWVGMHLFLRILAFWTTIGLTAAVWPKPAFHESGSDFLRLTPDFEIVSDLNRALPDDVGAPQSLSKLGIRRAEAERARIAVAPTLAALRFNVTDSSSSISSEANKLYDQMDETYTLDIVYTLEESEGPATLYLRNAPHHIRDRPAFPHRGFVLDTARNFYPVPALYKMLDTMSSVKMNVFHWHVVDAQSWPLVSSTFPDLARYGAYSDAETYSIHDVGQVVKYAGARGISVMLELDMPGHTASIAHAYPEYIACHDARPWSAYAAEPPAGQITLGHHDALLFSERLLHEAALLTASPLLSTGGDEINERCYLEDEDTAAVMRSRNATLDDLLGEFVIGTHDTVRQHGKIPVVWEEMVLKHDLHLGKDTIVTVWISSANVRAVAEQGHRIIHAANVLQELIAVPPSGGAGAWLGNSPEGRSWCEPRAAAAAEVFWTGGALADGERSVGEALPRLHDWRYRALRRGVQAAPLQPYWDTAGRPDAAPESTAQKKAVRTRLVRSG
;
A
#
# COMPACT_ATOMS: atom_id res chain seq x y z
N MET A 1 11.85 -12.43 -55.39
CA MET A 1 11.10 -11.30 -55.98
C MET A 1 9.81 -11.16 -55.19
N SER A 2 9.62 -10.03 -54.51
CA SER A 2 8.40 -9.74 -53.74
C SER A 2 7.22 -9.61 -54.69
N SER A 3 6.14 -10.36 -54.47
CA SER A 3 4.88 -10.30 -55.22
C SER A 3 3.92 -9.21 -54.73
N TYR A 4 4.36 -8.36 -53.78
CA TYR A 4 3.67 -7.10 -53.50
C TYR A 4 3.97 -6.07 -54.60
N PRO A 5 3.02 -5.20 -54.96
CA PRO A 5 3.27 -4.10 -55.89
C PRO A 5 4.47 -3.28 -55.41
N GLU A 6 5.40 -2.96 -56.32
CA GLU A 6 6.50 -2.05 -56.00
C GLU A 6 5.96 -0.63 -55.81
N GLY A 7 6.32 0.01 -54.70
CA GLY A 7 5.88 1.36 -54.35
C GLY A 7 5.69 1.55 -52.84
N SER A 8 5.34 2.75 -52.43
CA SER A 8 4.95 3.09 -51.06
C SER A 8 3.71 4.00 -51.08
N ARG A 9 2.92 3.94 -50.01
CA ARG A 9 1.78 4.81 -49.78
C ARG A 9 1.84 5.36 -48.36
N ASP A 10 1.40 6.59 -48.18
CA ASP A 10 1.25 7.18 -46.86
C ASP A 10 0.24 6.39 -46.01
N PHE A 11 0.47 6.39 -44.71
CA PHE A 11 -0.39 5.68 -43.77
C PHE A 11 -1.78 6.33 -43.73
N THR A 12 -2.82 5.54 -44.02
CA THR A 12 -4.20 6.05 -44.01
C THR A 12 -4.61 6.49 -42.60
N GLN A 13 -4.95 7.76 -42.44
CA GLN A 13 -5.40 8.35 -41.17
C GLN A 13 -6.82 7.90 -40.86
N LEU A 14 -7.05 7.44 -39.64
CA LEU A 14 -8.37 6.94 -39.19
C LEU A 14 -9.09 7.91 -38.24
N LEU A 15 -8.36 8.86 -37.67
CA LEU A 15 -8.84 9.80 -36.67
C LEU A 15 -8.46 11.22 -37.08
N GLY A 16 -9.23 12.21 -36.62
CA GLY A 16 -8.90 13.61 -36.87
C GLY A 16 -7.78 14.14 -35.94
N PRO A 17 -7.04 15.20 -36.32
CA PRO A 17 -5.95 15.75 -35.51
C PRO A 17 -6.36 16.18 -34.10
N GLY A 18 -7.62 16.60 -33.93
CA GLY A 18 -8.19 16.96 -32.63
C GLY A 18 -8.17 15.82 -31.60
N VAL A 19 -8.27 14.56 -32.04
CA VAL A 19 -8.14 13.39 -31.14
C VAL A 19 -6.71 13.26 -30.62
N GLY A 20 -5.72 13.51 -31.48
CA GLY A 20 -4.30 13.50 -31.12
C GLY A 20 -3.97 14.58 -30.09
N TYR A 21 -4.38 15.82 -30.34
CA TYR A 21 -4.17 16.93 -29.40
C TYR A 21 -4.98 16.76 -28.11
N GLY A 22 -6.23 16.28 -28.21
CA GLY A 22 -7.08 16.01 -27.05
C GLY A 22 -6.50 14.93 -26.14
N LEU A 23 -5.86 13.90 -26.69
CA LEU A 23 -5.14 12.90 -25.91
C LEU A 23 -3.95 13.53 -25.17
N VAL A 24 -3.06 14.21 -25.90
CA VAL A 24 -1.81 14.73 -25.32
C VAL A 24 -2.07 15.80 -24.26
N VAL A 25 -3.00 16.73 -24.52
CA VAL A 25 -3.31 17.83 -23.60
C VAL A 25 -4.32 17.41 -22.55
N GLY A 26 -5.42 16.78 -22.96
CA GLY A 26 -6.55 16.44 -22.08
C GLY A 26 -6.23 15.33 -21.09
N ALA A 27 -5.55 14.27 -21.53
CA ALA A 27 -5.16 13.20 -20.60
C ALA A 27 -4.07 13.66 -19.62
N GLY A 28 -3.11 14.49 -20.07
CA GLY A 28 -2.11 15.11 -19.19
C GLY A 28 -2.76 15.97 -18.09
N ALA A 29 -3.73 16.81 -18.45
CA ALA A 29 -4.50 17.60 -17.48
C ALA A 29 -5.32 16.73 -16.52
N PHE A 30 -5.92 15.64 -17.03
CA PHE A 30 -6.63 14.68 -16.19
C PHE A 30 -5.71 14.09 -15.11
N PHE A 31 -4.51 13.61 -15.46
CA PHE A 31 -3.60 13.05 -14.46
C PHE A 31 -3.10 14.11 -13.48
N ALA A 32 -2.82 15.34 -13.94
CA ALA A 32 -2.45 16.43 -13.03
C ALA A 32 -3.53 16.68 -11.95
N ILE A 33 -4.79 16.83 -12.38
CA ILE A 33 -5.93 17.07 -11.45
C ILE A 33 -6.16 15.86 -10.56
N PHE A 34 -6.17 14.66 -11.14
CA PHE A 34 -6.37 13.41 -10.42
C PHE A 34 -5.33 13.23 -9.32
N MET A 35 -4.06 13.55 -9.61
CA MET A 35 -2.98 13.44 -8.64
C MET A 35 -3.06 14.46 -7.53
N SER A 36 -3.27 15.74 -7.86
CA SER A 36 -3.47 16.77 -6.84
C SER A 36 -4.66 16.43 -5.92
N THR A 37 -5.72 15.83 -6.48
CA THR A 37 -6.92 15.44 -5.71
C THR A 37 -6.67 14.22 -4.82
N ILE A 38 -6.03 13.17 -5.34
CA ILE A 38 -5.75 11.96 -4.55
C ILE A 38 -4.73 12.26 -3.45
N GLN A 39 -3.68 12.99 -3.75
CA GLN A 39 -2.64 13.30 -2.79
C GLN A 39 -3.17 14.18 -1.65
N ALA A 40 -3.97 15.21 -1.97
CA ALA A 40 -4.63 16.04 -0.96
C ALA A 40 -5.65 15.28 -0.10
N ARG A 41 -6.24 14.18 -0.60
CA ARG A 41 -7.27 13.42 0.12
C ARG A 41 -6.77 12.20 0.87
N PHE A 42 -5.67 11.57 0.43
CA PHE A 42 -5.28 10.24 0.88
C PHE A 42 -3.86 10.15 1.47
N THR A 43 -3.09 11.25 1.49
CA THR A 43 -1.75 11.26 2.10
C THR A 43 -1.55 12.49 2.98
N ASN A 44 -1.19 12.29 4.25
CA ASN A 44 -0.80 13.36 5.19
C ASN A 44 0.67 13.81 5.01
N LEU A 45 1.29 13.48 3.87
CA LEU A 45 2.70 13.74 3.59
C LEU A 45 2.81 14.89 2.60
N ASP A 46 3.63 15.88 2.94
CA ASP A 46 3.80 17.08 2.12
C ASP A 46 4.63 16.76 0.86
N PRO A 47 4.07 16.87 -0.37
CA PRO A 47 4.85 16.74 -1.61
C PRO A 47 6.01 17.73 -1.72
N ASN A 48 5.96 18.83 -0.96
CA ASN A 48 7.03 19.82 -0.92
C ASN A 48 8.18 19.43 0.01
N SER A 49 8.11 18.27 0.66
CA SER A 49 9.26 17.69 1.36
C SER A 49 10.24 17.08 0.33
N ALA A 50 11.52 17.42 0.44
CA ALA A 50 12.56 16.92 -0.46
C ALA A 50 12.69 15.38 -0.46
N ASN A 51 12.52 14.75 0.72
CA ASN A 51 12.59 13.30 0.87
C ASN A 51 11.37 12.60 0.26
N GLU A 52 10.19 13.19 0.40
CA GLU A 52 8.97 12.67 -0.21
C GLU A 52 8.99 12.85 -1.74
N PHE A 53 9.48 13.98 -2.23
CA PHE A 53 9.60 14.29 -3.65
C PHE A 53 10.57 13.37 -4.40
N ALA A 54 11.77 13.14 -3.85
CA ALA A 54 12.84 12.41 -4.53
C ALA A 54 12.92 10.92 -4.18
N THR A 55 12.44 10.50 -3.01
CA THR A 55 12.59 9.11 -2.54
C THR A 55 11.30 8.46 -2.02
N ALA A 56 10.16 9.17 -2.06
CA ALA A 56 8.89 8.71 -1.49
C ALA A 56 9.04 8.22 -0.03
N SER A 57 9.96 8.84 0.71
CA SER A 57 10.32 8.47 2.08
C SER A 57 10.68 6.98 2.25
N LYS A 58 11.18 6.34 1.19
CA LYS A 58 11.62 4.93 1.17
C LYS A 58 10.56 3.92 1.66
N SER A 59 9.28 4.23 1.46
CA SER A 59 8.15 3.54 2.13
C SER A 59 7.14 2.89 1.16
N VAL A 60 7.47 2.78 -0.12
CA VAL A 60 6.55 2.25 -1.15
C VAL A 60 6.35 0.74 -1.02
N LYS A 61 5.10 0.28 -1.12
CA LYS A 61 4.72 -1.14 -0.96
C LYS A 61 5.07 -1.99 -2.20
N PRO A 62 5.27 -3.33 -2.06
CA PRO A 62 5.79 -4.18 -3.13
C PRO A 62 4.90 -4.29 -4.36
N GLY A 63 3.57 -4.26 -4.20
CA GLY A 63 2.62 -4.26 -5.31
C GLY A 63 2.67 -2.98 -6.15
N LEU A 64 2.77 -1.82 -5.48
CA LEU A 64 2.99 -0.52 -6.15
C LEU A 64 4.39 -0.45 -6.77
N ILE A 65 5.41 -1.04 -6.14
CA ILE A 65 6.75 -1.18 -6.74
C ILE A 65 6.66 -2.05 -8.00
N CYS A 66 5.97 -3.19 -7.95
CA CYS A 66 5.78 -4.07 -9.10
C CYS A 66 5.10 -3.31 -10.27
N CYS A 67 4.01 -2.59 -9.99
CA CYS A 67 3.35 -1.74 -10.98
C CYS A 67 4.28 -0.64 -11.50
N GLY A 68 5.01 0.05 -10.62
CA GLY A 68 5.99 1.06 -10.99
C GLY A 68 7.08 0.53 -11.90
N ILE A 69 7.57 -0.69 -11.64
CA ILE A 69 8.55 -1.36 -12.49
C ILE A 69 7.92 -1.71 -13.83
N VAL A 70 6.78 -2.40 -13.86
CA VAL A 70 6.12 -2.81 -15.11
C VAL A 70 5.79 -1.58 -15.99
N SER A 71 5.25 -0.53 -15.38
CA SER A 71 4.86 0.70 -16.07
C SER A 71 6.07 1.46 -16.62
N ALA A 72 7.08 1.74 -15.78
CA ALA A 72 8.24 2.52 -16.19
C ALA A 72 9.09 1.80 -17.26
N TRP A 73 9.02 0.47 -17.31
CA TRP A 73 9.74 -0.35 -18.28
C TRP A 73 8.94 -0.60 -19.56
N THR A 74 7.64 -0.35 -19.56
CA THR A 74 6.83 -0.48 -20.78
C THR A 74 6.89 0.82 -21.57
N TRP A 75 8.03 1.05 -22.22
CA TRP A 75 8.24 2.18 -23.11
C TRP A 75 7.33 2.09 -24.35
N SER A 76 7.13 3.22 -25.04
CA SER A 76 6.56 3.20 -26.39
C SER A 76 7.38 2.27 -27.30
N ALA A 77 8.71 2.29 -27.17
CA ALA A 77 9.62 1.34 -27.82
C ALA A 77 9.30 -0.13 -27.51
N THR A 78 8.99 -0.47 -26.25
CA THR A 78 8.66 -1.86 -25.85
C THR A 78 7.50 -2.43 -26.65
N LEU A 79 6.47 -1.62 -26.91
CA LEU A 79 5.31 -2.04 -27.68
C LEU A 79 5.58 -1.98 -29.19
N LEU A 80 6.10 -0.86 -29.67
CA LEU A 80 6.25 -0.59 -31.09
C LEU A 80 7.40 -1.41 -31.70
N GLN A 81 8.58 -1.43 -31.07
CA GLN A 81 9.76 -2.14 -31.57
C GLN A 81 9.61 -3.66 -31.46
N SER A 82 8.99 -4.19 -30.40
CA SER A 82 8.71 -5.63 -30.33
C SER A 82 7.78 -6.09 -31.46
N SER A 83 6.78 -5.28 -31.81
CA SER A 83 5.91 -5.55 -32.95
C SER A 83 6.64 -5.42 -34.29
N ALA A 84 7.49 -4.39 -34.46
CA ALA A 84 8.26 -4.16 -35.68
C ALA A 84 9.25 -5.28 -35.96
N ALA A 85 10.04 -5.67 -34.96
CA ALA A 85 10.99 -6.78 -35.08
C ALA A 85 10.26 -8.10 -35.35
N THR A 86 9.11 -8.34 -34.74
CA THR A 86 8.31 -9.55 -34.99
C THR A 86 7.73 -9.59 -36.41
N HIS A 87 7.37 -8.44 -36.97
CA HIS A 87 6.95 -8.33 -38.37
C HIS A 87 8.09 -8.65 -39.35
N GLN A 88 9.32 -8.24 -39.01
CA GLN A 88 10.51 -8.44 -39.86
C GLN A 88 11.08 -9.86 -39.77
N ASP A 89 11.26 -10.38 -38.55
CA ASP A 89 12.03 -11.61 -38.28
C ASP A 89 11.15 -12.80 -37.84
N GLY A 90 9.85 -12.59 -37.64
CA GLY A 90 8.91 -13.59 -37.14
C GLY A 90 8.88 -13.69 -35.62
N LEU A 91 8.20 -14.72 -35.10
CA LEU A 91 7.86 -14.81 -33.66
C LEU A 91 9.08 -14.86 -32.73
N SER A 92 10.25 -15.28 -33.25
CA SER A 92 11.50 -15.32 -32.49
C SER A 92 11.87 -13.96 -31.90
N ALA A 93 11.63 -12.87 -32.64
CA ALA A 93 11.97 -11.53 -32.20
C ALA A 93 11.15 -11.07 -30.98
N ALA A 94 9.86 -11.42 -30.90
CA ALA A 94 9.02 -11.10 -29.74
C ALA A 94 9.56 -11.75 -28.45
N TRP A 95 9.95 -13.02 -28.55
CA TRP A 95 10.55 -13.76 -27.43
C TRP A 95 11.86 -13.08 -27.00
N TRP A 96 12.76 -12.82 -27.95
CA TRP A 96 14.05 -12.20 -27.65
C TRP A 96 13.95 -10.78 -27.13
N TYR A 97 12.93 -10.01 -27.54
CA TYR A 97 12.62 -8.73 -26.91
C TYR A 97 12.29 -8.90 -25.43
N GLY A 98 11.38 -9.83 -25.12
CA GLY A 98 11.02 -10.16 -23.74
C GLY A 98 12.21 -10.63 -22.93
N VAL A 99 13.05 -11.51 -23.48
CA VAL A 99 14.27 -11.98 -22.82
C VAL A 99 15.21 -10.83 -22.50
N GLY A 100 15.49 -9.98 -23.49
CA GLY A 100 16.39 -8.83 -23.33
C GLY A 100 15.99 -7.99 -22.13
N GLY A 101 14.72 -7.60 -22.03
CA GLY A 101 14.24 -6.79 -20.91
C GLY A 101 14.08 -7.51 -19.57
N THR A 102 13.82 -8.82 -19.53
CA THR A 102 13.58 -9.53 -18.26
C THR A 102 14.87 -9.87 -17.53
N ILE A 103 15.92 -10.32 -18.22
CA ILE A 103 17.16 -10.76 -17.56
C ILE A 103 17.83 -9.61 -16.82
N GLN A 104 17.81 -8.41 -17.41
CA GLN A 104 18.35 -7.20 -16.80
C GLN A 104 17.57 -6.76 -15.55
N ILE A 105 16.22 -6.87 -15.49
CA ILE A 105 15.45 -6.65 -14.24
C ILE A 105 15.95 -7.61 -13.16
N ALA A 106 16.04 -8.88 -13.56
CA ALA A 106 16.37 -9.97 -12.66
C ALA A 106 17.78 -9.78 -12.07
N PHE A 107 18.78 -9.43 -12.87
CA PHE A 107 20.13 -9.15 -12.37
C PHE A 107 20.24 -7.81 -11.64
N PHE A 108 19.47 -6.79 -12.04
CA PHE A 108 19.44 -5.53 -11.31
C PHE A 108 18.84 -5.68 -9.90
N ALA A 109 17.92 -6.63 -9.68
CA ALA A 109 17.42 -6.97 -8.35
C ALA A 109 18.55 -7.33 -7.36
N CYS A 110 19.64 -7.94 -7.86
CA CYS A 110 20.83 -8.22 -7.06
C CYS A 110 21.58 -6.94 -6.66
N CYS A 111 21.71 -5.98 -7.60
CA CYS A 111 22.29 -4.67 -7.34
C CYS A 111 21.45 -3.88 -6.33
N ALA A 112 20.12 -3.88 -6.50
CA ALA A 112 19.19 -3.23 -5.58
C ALA A 112 19.33 -3.76 -4.15
N ALA A 113 19.43 -5.10 -3.97
CA ALA A 113 19.69 -5.70 -2.65
C ALA A 113 21.04 -5.26 -2.06
N LYS A 114 22.09 -5.11 -2.88
CA LYS A 114 23.41 -4.65 -2.42
C LYS A 114 23.45 -3.16 -2.08
N VAL A 115 22.71 -2.31 -2.79
CA VAL A 115 22.55 -0.90 -2.42
C VAL A 115 21.97 -0.77 -1.01
N LYS A 116 20.95 -1.58 -0.67
CA LYS A 116 20.38 -1.58 0.69
C LYS A 116 21.37 -2.02 1.77
N GLN A 117 22.31 -2.91 1.45
CA GLN A 117 23.36 -3.34 2.37
C GLN A 117 24.47 -2.30 2.52
N ASN A 118 24.86 -1.66 1.41
CA ASN A 118 26.14 -0.96 1.31
C ASN A 118 26.01 0.57 1.21
N ALA A 119 24.83 1.10 0.87
CA ALA A 119 24.61 2.52 0.60
C ALA A 119 23.14 2.94 0.81
N ASN A 120 22.54 2.54 1.94
CA ASN A 120 21.11 2.79 2.19
C ASN A 120 20.75 4.30 2.29
N GLY A 121 21.71 5.15 2.63
CA GLY A 121 21.54 6.60 2.72
C GLY A 121 21.53 7.32 1.36
N ALA A 122 22.09 6.72 0.31
CA ALA A 122 22.19 7.36 -1.01
C ALA A 122 20.82 7.61 -1.66
N VAL A 123 20.71 8.71 -2.39
CA VAL A 123 19.56 9.11 -3.22
C VAL A 123 19.85 8.91 -4.70
N THR A 124 21.13 9.00 -5.12
CA THR A 124 21.56 8.66 -6.47
C THR A 124 22.67 7.62 -6.53
N PHE A 125 22.79 6.92 -7.67
CA PHE A 125 23.94 6.04 -7.90
C PHE A 125 25.26 6.83 -7.94
N LEU A 126 25.20 8.06 -8.45
CA LEU A 126 26.36 8.91 -8.65
C LEU A 126 26.96 9.38 -7.31
N GLU A 127 26.16 9.54 -6.26
CA GLU A 127 26.63 9.72 -4.87
C GLU A 127 27.45 8.51 -4.39
N ILE A 128 26.99 7.28 -4.68
CA ILE A 128 27.72 6.04 -4.35
C ILE A 128 29.06 6.01 -5.08
N ALA A 129 29.05 6.31 -6.39
CA ALA A 129 30.26 6.34 -7.20
C ALA A 129 31.26 7.40 -6.71
N LYS A 130 30.78 8.59 -6.30
CA LYS A 130 31.59 9.66 -5.73
C LYS A 130 32.23 9.23 -4.41
N ALA A 131 31.43 8.69 -3.49
CA ALA A 131 31.91 8.23 -2.18
C ALA A 131 32.92 7.09 -2.28
N ARG A 132 32.82 6.24 -3.31
CA ARG A 132 33.72 5.10 -3.51
C ARG A 132 34.98 5.44 -4.31
N TYR A 133 34.85 6.20 -5.40
CA TYR A 133 35.94 6.37 -6.38
C TYR A 133 36.44 7.81 -6.53
N GLY A 134 35.72 8.77 -5.95
CA GLY A 134 35.99 10.19 -6.11
C GLY A 134 35.56 10.76 -7.47
N TRP A 135 36.00 12.00 -7.71
CA TRP A 135 35.54 12.85 -8.80
C TRP A 135 35.66 12.30 -10.23
N PRO A 136 36.77 11.65 -10.63
CA PRO A 136 36.91 11.22 -12.03
C PRO A 136 35.84 10.21 -12.46
N CYS A 137 35.53 9.24 -11.60
CA CYS A 137 34.49 8.24 -11.89
C CYS A 137 33.08 8.83 -11.78
N HIS A 138 32.87 9.77 -10.85
CA HIS A 138 31.61 10.47 -10.72
C HIS A 138 31.26 11.26 -11.99
N ILE A 139 32.20 12.06 -12.53
CA ILE A 139 32.01 12.81 -13.79
C ILE A 139 31.77 11.84 -14.96
N LEU A 140 32.59 10.79 -15.07
CA LEU A 140 32.45 9.79 -16.13
C LEU A 140 31.06 9.16 -16.13
N PHE A 141 30.59 8.65 -14.98
CA PHE A 141 29.27 8.04 -14.90
C PHE A 141 28.15 9.06 -15.04
N THR A 142 28.32 10.31 -14.59
CA THR A 142 27.34 11.38 -14.83
C THR A 142 27.10 11.59 -16.33
N VAL A 143 28.15 11.59 -17.15
CA VAL A 143 28.03 11.69 -18.61
C VAL A 143 27.23 10.51 -19.18
N TYR A 144 27.54 9.27 -18.75
CA TYR A 144 26.80 8.08 -19.19
C TYR A 144 25.32 8.13 -18.82
N PHE A 145 25.01 8.54 -17.60
CA PHE A 145 23.64 8.64 -17.11
C PHE A 145 22.86 9.74 -17.83
N LEU A 146 23.49 10.88 -18.14
CA LEU A 146 22.88 11.92 -18.96
C LEU A 146 22.67 11.46 -20.41
N ILE A 147 23.63 10.74 -21.02
CA ILE A 147 23.44 10.15 -22.36
C ILE A 147 22.26 9.18 -22.35
N CYS A 148 22.16 8.33 -21.33
CA CYS A 148 21.03 7.42 -21.16
C CYS A 148 19.70 8.18 -21.13
N ALA A 149 19.58 9.19 -20.25
CA ALA A 149 18.37 10.00 -20.13
C ALA A 149 17.96 10.66 -21.46
N HIS A 150 18.91 11.14 -22.27
CA HIS A 150 18.62 11.73 -23.58
C HIS A 150 18.16 10.69 -24.60
N VAL A 151 18.79 9.52 -24.67
CA VAL A 151 18.43 8.46 -25.61
C VAL A 151 17.05 7.87 -25.26
N VAL A 152 16.80 7.62 -23.98
CA VAL A 152 15.51 7.12 -23.50
C VAL A 152 14.42 8.15 -23.74
N THR A 153 14.60 9.40 -23.32
CA THR A 153 13.63 10.48 -23.54
C THR A 153 13.30 10.67 -25.02
N GLY A 154 14.32 10.67 -25.90
CA GLY A 154 14.13 10.75 -27.34
C GLY A 154 13.29 9.59 -27.88
N SER A 155 13.54 8.36 -27.42
CA SER A 155 12.81 7.16 -27.83
C SER A 155 11.34 7.23 -27.42
N LEU A 156 11.07 7.71 -26.21
CA LEU A 156 9.71 7.84 -25.66
C LEU A 156 8.89 8.85 -26.47
N VAL A 157 9.42 10.05 -26.66
CA VAL A 157 8.72 11.16 -27.32
C VAL A 157 8.58 10.92 -28.81
N LEU A 158 9.64 10.50 -29.52
CA LEU A 158 9.57 10.26 -30.96
C LEU A 158 8.63 9.11 -31.32
N GLY A 159 8.70 8.00 -30.58
CA GLY A 159 7.81 6.86 -30.82
C GLY A 159 6.33 7.22 -30.62
N ALA A 160 6.03 8.01 -29.59
CA ALA A 160 4.68 8.50 -29.33
C ALA A 160 4.22 9.49 -30.40
N SER A 161 5.01 10.52 -30.70
CA SER A 161 4.68 11.54 -31.71
C SER A 161 4.49 10.94 -33.11
N ALA A 162 5.31 9.98 -33.51
CA ALA A 162 5.17 9.29 -34.79
C ALA A 162 3.86 8.50 -34.87
N THR A 163 3.51 7.79 -33.80
CA THR A 163 2.25 7.03 -33.73
C THR A 163 1.03 7.96 -33.75
N ILE A 164 1.08 9.07 -33.00
CA ILE A 164 0.01 10.06 -32.96
C ILE A 164 -0.17 10.69 -34.35
N ASN A 165 0.92 11.08 -35.01
CA ASN A 165 0.87 11.63 -36.35
C ASN A 165 0.29 10.64 -37.37
N ALA A 166 0.75 9.39 -37.37
CA ALA A 166 0.27 8.38 -38.31
C ALA A 166 -1.24 8.10 -38.17
N LEU A 167 -1.75 8.07 -36.95
CA LEU A 167 -3.17 7.74 -36.69
C LEU A 167 -4.12 8.93 -36.81
N THR A 168 -3.64 10.16 -36.52
CA THR A 168 -4.49 11.34 -36.37
C THR A 168 -4.16 12.49 -37.33
N GLY A 169 -2.98 12.49 -37.93
CA GLY A 169 -2.46 13.63 -38.70
C GLY A 169 -1.97 14.80 -37.83
N ALA A 170 -1.95 14.69 -36.50
CA ALA A 170 -1.43 15.76 -35.63
C ALA A 170 0.06 16.04 -35.90
N ASN A 171 0.47 17.30 -35.78
CA ASN A 171 1.83 17.71 -36.13
C ASN A 171 2.86 17.11 -35.16
N VAL A 172 3.87 16.41 -35.71
CA VAL A 172 4.92 15.72 -34.95
C VAL A 172 5.69 16.67 -34.03
N ILE A 173 6.04 17.87 -34.53
CA ILE A 173 6.80 18.86 -33.74
C ILE A 173 5.94 19.35 -32.56
N ALA A 174 4.66 19.64 -32.79
CA ALA A 174 3.75 20.01 -31.71
C ALA A 174 3.64 18.90 -30.65
N CYS A 175 3.48 17.64 -31.08
CA CYS A 175 3.45 16.49 -30.16
C CYS A 175 4.76 16.34 -29.37
N ASN A 176 5.92 16.60 -29.99
CA ASN A 176 7.22 16.54 -29.32
C ASN A 176 7.32 17.50 -28.12
N PHE A 177 6.69 18.66 -28.18
CA PHE A 177 6.65 19.60 -27.07
C PHE A 177 5.52 19.32 -26.08
N LEU A 178 4.31 19.05 -26.59
CA LEU A 178 3.12 18.90 -25.74
C LEU A 178 3.20 17.67 -24.81
N LEU A 179 3.79 16.57 -25.27
CA LEU A 179 3.96 15.34 -24.48
C LEU A 179 4.77 15.59 -23.20
N PRO A 180 6.08 15.94 -23.27
CA PRO A 180 6.90 16.12 -22.07
C PRO A 180 6.39 17.26 -21.17
N ILE A 181 5.84 18.33 -21.75
CA ILE A 181 5.28 19.45 -20.96
C ILE A 181 4.05 19.00 -20.15
N GLY A 182 3.11 18.28 -20.77
CA GLY A 182 1.93 17.76 -20.06
C GLY A 182 2.30 16.82 -18.92
N ILE A 183 3.37 16.04 -19.10
CA ILE A 183 3.89 15.11 -18.09
C ILE A 183 4.56 15.87 -16.95
N ALA A 184 5.36 16.89 -17.26
CA ALA A 184 6.03 17.72 -16.26
C ALA A 184 5.06 18.37 -15.26
N VAL A 185 3.88 18.79 -15.71
CA VAL A 185 2.86 19.42 -14.85
C VAL A 185 2.48 18.50 -13.68
N TYR A 186 2.17 17.24 -13.92
CA TYR A 186 1.78 16.34 -12.84
C TYR A 186 2.97 15.82 -12.02
N VAL A 187 4.15 15.70 -12.63
CA VAL A 187 5.38 15.33 -11.90
C VAL A 187 5.77 16.41 -10.89
N VAL A 188 5.70 17.68 -11.28
CA VAL A 188 5.90 18.83 -10.38
C VAL A 188 4.85 18.86 -9.28
N ALA A 189 3.60 18.54 -9.60
CA ALA A 189 2.52 18.57 -8.60
C ALA A 189 2.62 17.47 -7.53
N GLY A 190 3.18 16.31 -7.84
CA GLY A 190 3.08 15.14 -6.95
C GLY A 190 4.37 14.43 -6.53
N GLY A 191 5.49 14.63 -7.23
CA GLY A 191 6.76 13.96 -6.93
C GLY A 191 6.71 12.42 -7.07
N LEU A 192 7.71 11.72 -6.50
CA LEU A 192 7.91 10.29 -6.75
C LEU A 192 6.76 9.38 -6.25
N ARG A 193 6.17 9.60 -5.07
CA ARG A 193 5.05 8.75 -4.58
C ARG A 193 3.82 8.84 -5.49
N ALA A 194 3.50 10.05 -5.93
CA ALA A 194 2.42 10.30 -6.86
C ALA A 194 2.63 9.50 -8.16
N THR A 195 3.85 9.50 -8.69
CA THR A 195 4.15 8.70 -9.89
C THR A 195 3.92 7.21 -9.70
N PHE A 196 4.12 6.63 -8.52
CA PHE A 196 3.79 5.21 -8.26
C PHE A 196 2.28 4.90 -8.33
N ILE A 197 1.43 5.84 -7.91
CA ILE A 197 -0.04 5.70 -8.01
C ILE A 197 -0.49 5.82 -9.46
N VAL A 198 0.09 6.77 -10.20
CA VAL A 198 -0.13 6.93 -11.64
C VAL A 198 0.33 5.67 -12.39
N ASP A 199 1.50 5.13 -12.05
CA ASP A 199 2.04 3.92 -12.66
C ASP A 199 1.13 2.70 -12.43
N TYR A 200 0.46 2.61 -11.28
CA TYR A 200 -0.58 1.61 -11.05
C TYR A 200 -1.73 1.76 -12.06
N LEU A 201 -2.28 2.97 -12.22
CA LEU A 201 -3.36 3.23 -13.15
C LEU A 201 -2.94 2.99 -14.61
N HIS A 202 -1.74 3.45 -14.99
CA HIS A 202 -1.14 3.18 -16.30
C HIS A 202 -1.01 1.69 -16.57
N THR A 203 -0.52 0.92 -15.60
CA THR A 203 -0.36 -0.54 -15.72
C THR A 203 -1.72 -1.22 -15.93
N VAL A 204 -2.76 -0.82 -15.19
CA VAL A 204 -4.12 -1.35 -15.35
C VAL A 204 -4.66 -1.07 -16.75
N ILE A 205 -4.59 0.18 -17.22
CA ILE A 205 -5.07 0.57 -18.56
C ILE A 205 -4.30 -0.20 -19.65
N LEU A 206 -2.98 -0.32 -19.49
CA LEU A 206 -2.11 -1.07 -20.39
C LEU A 206 -2.57 -2.52 -20.52
N PHE A 207 -2.79 -3.24 -19.41
CA PHE A 207 -3.27 -4.63 -19.47
C PHE A 207 -4.67 -4.74 -20.09
N VAL A 208 -5.58 -3.81 -19.81
CA VAL A 208 -6.92 -3.78 -20.43
C VAL A 208 -6.81 -3.70 -21.96
N VAL A 209 -5.97 -2.79 -22.47
CA VAL A 209 -5.76 -2.65 -23.93
C VAL A 209 -5.05 -3.88 -24.52
N LEU A 210 -4.08 -4.46 -23.82
CA LEU A 210 -3.41 -5.70 -24.25
C LEU A 210 -4.40 -6.87 -24.38
N TYR A 211 -5.35 -6.99 -23.44
CA TYR A 211 -6.40 -8.01 -23.50
C TYR A 211 -7.42 -7.72 -24.60
N PHE A 212 -7.80 -6.45 -24.80
CA PHE A 212 -8.65 -6.06 -25.92
C PHE A 212 -8.09 -6.56 -27.25
N PHE A 213 -6.83 -6.27 -27.57
CA PHE A 213 -6.24 -6.73 -28.85
C PHE A 213 -6.14 -8.25 -28.93
N LEU A 214 -5.80 -8.92 -27.83
CA LEU A 214 -5.71 -10.37 -27.79
C LEU A 214 -7.07 -11.03 -28.10
N PHE A 215 -8.14 -10.64 -27.40
CA PHE A 215 -9.48 -11.19 -27.64
C PHE A 215 -10.06 -10.74 -28.98
N LYS A 216 -9.72 -9.53 -29.43
CA LYS A 216 -10.15 -9.05 -30.75
C LYS A 216 -9.54 -9.90 -31.85
N ILE A 217 -8.22 -10.08 -31.86
CA ILE A 217 -7.51 -10.80 -32.92
C ILE A 217 -7.83 -12.31 -32.89
N TYR A 218 -7.78 -12.94 -31.72
CA TYR A 218 -7.94 -14.39 -31.60
C TYR A 218 -9.37 -14.88 -31.35
N GLY A 219 -10.36 -13.99 -31.23
CA GLY A 219 -11.72 -14.41 -30.88
C GLY A 219 -12.85 -13.77 -31.71
N SER A 220 -12.71 -12.52 -32.17
CA SER A 220 -13.85 -11.79 -32.77
C SER A 220 -13.56 -10.99 -34.04
N SER A 221 -12.30 -10.91 -34.46
CA SER A 221 -11.93 -10.25 -35.72
C SER A 221 -12.36 -11.10 -36.91
N ALA A 222 -13.08 -10.50 -37.85
CA ALA A 222 -13.42 -11.17 -39.11
C ALA A 222 -12.19 -11.50 -39.98
N ALA A 223 -11.10 -10.76 -39.79
CA ALA A 223 -9.87 -10.95 -40.57
C ALA A 223 -8.99 -12.12 -40.05
N VAL A 224 -9.06 -12.43 -38.75
CA VAL A 224 -8.24 -13.46 -38.10
C VAL A 224 -9.13 -14.42 -37.31
N GLY A 225 -9.71 -13.99 -36.19
CA GLY A 225 -10.79 -14.70 -35.49
C GLY A 225 -10.37 -15.94 -34.70
N SER A 226 -9.17 -16.49 -34.91
CA SER A 226 -8.59 -17.57 -34.09
C SER A 226 -7.07 -17.66 -34.26
N PRO A 227 -6.33 -18.23 -33.28
CA PRO A 227 -4.88 -18.48 -33.44
C PRO A 227 -4.56 -19.42 -34.61
N GLY A 228 -5.40 -20.45 -34.83
CA GLY A 228 -5.26 -21.37 -35.96
C GLY A 228 -5.41 -20.67 -37.32
N LYS A 229 -6.33 -19.71 -37.43
CA LYS A 229 -6.48 -18.92 -38.67
C LYS A 229 -5.32 -17.97 -38.89
N LEU A 230 -4.79 -17.35 -37.82
CA LEU A 230 -3.57 -16.54 -37.93
C LEU A 230 -2.40 -17.38 -38.46
N TRP A 231 -2.23 -18.60 -37.96
CA TRP A 231 -1.22 -19.53 -38.44
C TRP A 231 -1.37 -19.81 -39.94
N GLU A 232 -2.59 -20.10 -40.42
CA GLU A 232 -2.85 -20.31 -41.86
C GLU A 232 -2.43 -19.10 -42.71
N LEU A 233 -2.81 -17.89 -42.28
CA LEU A 233 -2.45 -16.65 -42.98
C LEU A 233 -0.92 -16.42 -42.99
N LEU A 234 -0.23 -16.76 -41.90
CA LEU A 234 1.23 -16.66 -41.83
C LEU A 234 1.92 -17.67 -42.76
N GLN A 235 1.37 -18.88 -42.93
CA GLN A 235 1.89 -19.83 -43.91
C GLN A 235 1.73 -19.30 -45.34
N SER A 236 0.58 -18.68 -45.66
CA SER A 236 0.38 -17.99 -46.94
C SER A 236 1.35 -16.82 -47.12
N ALA A 237 1.57 -16.03 -46.07
CA ALA A 237 2.53 -14.93 -46.10
C ALA A 237 3.97 -15.42 -46.29
N SER A 238 4.35 -16.56 -45.70
CA SER A 238 5.67 -17.19 -45.90
C SER A 238 5.86 -17.70 -47.31
N ALA A 239 4.81 -18.23 -47.96
CA ALA A 239 4.88 -18.63 -49.36
C ALA A 239 5.04 -17.41 -50.30
N LEU A 240 4.39 -16.28 -49.96
CA LEU A 240 4.43 -15.06 -50.77
C LEU A 240 5.74 -14.29 -50.60
N ALA A 241 6.20 -14.13 -49.36
CA ALA A 241 7.40 -13.38 -49.01
C ALA A 241 8.16 -14.10 -47.88
N PRO A 242 8.99 -15.11 -48.20
CA PRO A 242 9.77 -15.83 -47.19
C PRO A 242 10.85 -14.93 -46.55
N ILE A 243 11.12 -15.12 -45.25
CA ILE A 243 12.22 -14.42 -44.56
C ILE A 243 13.55 -15.15 -44.81
N ALA A 244 14.54 -14.44 -45.36
CA ALA A 244 15.88 -14.97 -45.53
C ALA A 244 16.53 -15.28 -44.17
N GLY A 245 17.04 -16.51 -44.01
CA GLY A 245 17.67 -16.96 -42.76
C GLY A 245 16.71 -17.56 -41.72
N ASN A 246 15.40 -17.60 -42.00
CA ASN A 246 14.45 -18.37 -41.19
C ASN A 246 14.32 -19.82 -41.73
N ALA A 247 14.07 -20.78 -40.83
CA ALA A 247 13.80 -22.17 -41.25
C ALA A 247 12.59 -22.23 -42.18
N GLY A 248 12.80 -22.72 -43.42
CA GLY A 248 11.79 -22.77 -44.48
C GLY A 248 11.20 -21.40 -44.86
N GLY A 249 11.86 -20.29 -44.53
CA GLY A 249 11.32 -18.93 -44.72
C GLY A 249 10.12 -18.60 -43.83
N SER A 250 9.87 -19.40 -42.78
CA SER A 250 8.68 -19.32 -41.93
C SER A 250 8.70 -18.13 -40.97
N TYR A 251 7.53 -17.51 -40.71
CA TYR A 251 7.33 -16.57 -39.60
C TYR A 251 7.13 -17.26 -38.24
N THR A 252 6.87 -18.58 -38.25
CA THR A 252 6.49 -19.38 -37.09
C THR A 252 7.60 -20.34 -36.66
N THR A 253 8.83 -19.84 -36.58
CA THR A 253 10.00 -20.61 -36.13
C THR A 253 10.87 -19.81 -35.17
N MET A 254 11.52 -20.51 -34.24
CA MET A 254 12.59 -19.93 -33.42
C MET A 254 13.92 -19.85 -34.16
N LYS A 255 14.11 -20.63 -35.22
CA LYS A 255 15.30 -20.55 -36.07
C LYS A 255 15.20 -19.36 -37.01
N SER A 256 15.56 -18.18 -36.48
CA SER A 256 15.65 -16.92 -37.21
C SER A 256 17.03 -16.29 -37.03
N ASN A 257 17.77 -16.12 -38.12
CA ASN A 257 19.08 -15.44 -38.06
C ASN A 257 18.95 -13.96 -37.67
N GLY A 258 17.91 -13.27 -38.16
CA GLY A 258 17.59 -11.90 -37.73
C GLY A 258 17.15 -11.87 -36.26
N GLY A 259 16.30 -12.80 -35.83
CA GLY A 259 15.84 -12.91 -34.45
C GLY A 259 16.96 -13.11 -33.42
N ILE A 260 17.96 -13.97 -33.70
CA ILE A 260 19.09 -14.17 -32.77
C ILE A 260 20.06 -12.98 -32.76
N LEU A 261 20.21 -12.28 -33.89
CA LEU A 261 20.97 -11.03 -33.95
C LEU A 261 20.26 -9.93 -33.13
N PHE A 262 18.94 -9.85 -33.28
CA PHE A 262 18.08 -8.96 -32.49
C PHE A 262 18.16 -9.28 -30.98
N ALA A 263 18.32 -10.55 -30.61
CA ALA A 263 18.56 -10.97 -29.23
C ALA A 263 19.83 -10.32 -28.65
N GLY A 264 20.94 -10.39 -29.39
CA GLY A 264 22.20 -9.77 -28.98
C GLY A 264 22.04 -8.26 -28.78
N CYS A 265 21.41 -7.57 -29.74
CA CYS A 265 21.18 -6.13 -29.66
C CYS A 265 20.27 -5.75 -28.48
N THR A 266 19.18 -6.49 -28.26
CA THR A 266 18.22 -6.20 -27.18
C THR A 266 18.83 -6.44 -25.81
N ILE A 267 19.56 -7.55 -25.63
CA ILE A 267 20.26 -7.85 -24.37
C ILE A 267 21.27 -6.74 -24.06
N ALA A 268 22.09 -6.34 -25.03
CA ALA A 268 23.10 -5.30 -24.84
C ALA A 268 22.45 -3.94 -24.53
N SER A 269 21.50 -3.52 -25.37
CA SER A 269 20.81 -2.22 -25.23
C SER A 269 20.03 -2.15 -23.93
N GLY A 270 19.36 -3.23 -23.56
CA GLY A 270 18.57 -3.26 -22.34
C GLY A 270 19.43 -3.25 -21.06
N PHE A 271 20.53 -4.04 -20.98
CA PHE A 271 21.44 -3.96 -19.83
C PHE A 271 21.97 -2.54 -19.64
N SER A 272 22.31 -1.89 -20.75
CA SER A 272 22.78 -0.50 -20.73
C SER A 272 21.69 0.48 -20.30
N GLY A 273 20.47 0.30 -20.80
CA GLY A 273 19.31 1.11 -20.42
C GLY A 273 18.96 0.95 -18.95
N VAL A 274 19.19 -0.20 -18.32
CA VAL A 274 18.85 -0.41 -16.91
C VAL A 274 19.94 0.07 -15.97
N PHE A 275 21.19 -0.24 -16.25
CA PHE A 275 22.29 0.07 -15.34
C PHE A 275 22.71 1.54 -15.44
N CYS A 276 22.54 2.19 -16.59
CA CYS A 276 22.92 3.59 -16.79
C CYS A 276 21.77 4.58 -16.57
N ASP A 277 20.58 4.14 -16.15
CA ASP A 277 19.42 5.01 -15.97
C ASP A 277 19.12 5.21 -14.48
N GLN A 278 19.18 6.48 -14.06
CA GLN A 278 18.95 6.88 -12.67
C GLN A 278 17.51 6.61 -12.21
N GLY A 279 16.51 6.59 -13.10
CA GLY A 279 15.14 6.25 -12.76
C GLY A 279 15.00 4.85 -12.15
N TYR A 280 15.81 3.88 -12.62
CA TYR A 280 15.83 2.54 -12.01
C TYR A 280 16.53 2.50 -10.66
N TRP A 281 17.64 3.22 -10.52
CA TRP A 281 18.32 3.36 -9.23
C TRP A 281 17.44 4.07 -8.21
N GLN A 282 16.68 5.10 -8.59
CA GLN A 282 15.72 5.80 -7.73
C GLN A 282 14.65 4.86 -7.20
N ARG A 283 14.05 4.02 -8.05
CA ARG A 283 13.02 3.06 -7.61
C ARG A 283 13.61 1.99 -6.68
N ALA A 284 14.85 1.57 -6.92
CA ALA A 284 15.55 0.66 -6.01
C ALA A 284 15.80 1.34 -4.65
N ILE A 285 16.21 2.61 -4.65
CA ILE A 285 16.46 3.40 -3.45
C ILE A 285 15.15 3.69 -2.68
N ALA A 286 14.04 3.98 -3.36
CA ALA A 286 12.73 4.26 -2.77
C ALA A 286 12.00 3.02 -2.19
N SER A 287 12.47 1.82 -2.52
CA SER A 287 11.85 0.57 -2.04
C SER A 287 12.29 0.19 -0.63
N ARG A 288 11.43 -0.52 0.12
CA ARG A 288 11.76 -1.04 1.45
C ARG A 288 12.73 -2.24 1.38
N PRO A 289 13.78 -2.31 2.22
CA PRO A 289 14.83 -3.33 2.08
C PRO A 289 14.39 -4.80 2.21
N ASP A 290 13.34 -5.07 2.96
CA ASP A 290 12.74 -6.39 3.18
C ASP A 290 11.95 -6.91 1.97
N THR A 291 11.53 -6.02 1.07
CA THR A 291 10.59 -6.34 -0.01
C THR A 291 11.03 -5.90 -1.41
N THR A 292 12.09 -5.10 -1.52
CA THR A 292 12.69 -4.65 -2.79
C THR A 292 12.80 -5.78 -3.81
N THR A 293 13.49 -6.87 -3.43
CA THR A 293 13.78 -7.98 -4.33
C THR A 293 12.51 -8.69 -4.82
N LYS A 294 11.50 -8.87 -3.96
CA LYS A 294 10.22 -9.47 -4.37
C LYS A 294 9.52 -8.60 -5.42
N GLY A 295 9.51 -7.28 -5.24
CA GLY A 295 8.94 -6.33 -6.20
C GLY A 295 9.63 -6.41 -7.57
N TYR A 296 10.96 -6.43 -7.60
CA TYR A 296 11.72 -6.55 -8.87
C TYR A 296 11.56 -7.90 -9.55
N MET A 297 11.51 -9.01 -8.81
CA MET A 297 11.31 -10.33 -9.40
C MET A 297 9.91 -10.49 -10.01
N LEU A 298 8.87 -10.07 -9.29
CA LEU A 298 7.49 -10.10 -9.78
C LEU A 298 7.28 -9.13 -10.94
N GLY A 299 7.88 -7.94 -10.86
CA GLY A 299 7.88 -6.97 -11.96
C GLY A 299 8.57 -7.54 -13.20
N GLY A 300 9.70 -8.23 -13.02
CA GLY A 300 10.45 -8.87 -14.11
C GLY A 300 9.67 -9.95 -14.85
N LEU A 301 9.03 -10.84 -14.09
CA LEU A 301 8.19 -11.88 -14.68
C LEU A 301 6.96 -11.29 -15.39
N SER A 302 6.33 -10.28 -14.79
CA SER A 302 5.16 -9.61 -15.35
C SER A 302 5.51 -8.85 -16.62
N TRP A 303 6.68 -8.20 -16.65
CA TRP A 303 7.15 -7.46 -17.81
C TRP A 303 7.46 -8.38 -18.99
N PHE A 304 8.06 -9.57 -18.78
CA PHE A 304 8.32 -10.54 -19.86
C PHE A 304 7.07 -10.81 -20.73
N ALA A 305 5.90 -10.91 -20.07
CA ALA A 305 4.64 -11.22 -20.72
C ALA A 305 4.12 -10.11 -21.64
N ILE A 306 4.59 -8.87 -21.49
CA ILE A 306 4.11 -7.71 -22.25
C ILE A 306 4.65 -7.72 -23.68
N PRO A 307 5.96 -7.57 -23.95
CA PRO A 307 6.49 -7.48 -25.30
C PRO A 307 6.44 -8.82 -26.03
N TRP A 308 6.61 -9.96 -25.33
CA TRP A 308 6.49 -11.27 -25.96
C TRP A 308 5.11 -11.44 -26.60
N ALA A 309 4.06 -11.17 -25.84
CA ALA A 309 2.72 -11.37 -26.33
C ALA A 309 2.23 -10.20 -27.21
N PHE A 310 2.63 -8.95 -26.94
CA PHE A 310 2.22 -7.83 -27.78
C PHE A 310 2.91 -7.91 -29.15
N GLY A 311 4.21 -8.22 -29.19
CA GLY A 311 4.95 -8.48 -30.42
C GLY A 311 4.36 -9.65 -31.20
N THR A 312 4.10 -10.79 -30.53
CA THR A 312 3.47 -11.97 -31.15
C THR A 312 2.10 -11.64 -31.73
N VAL A 313 1.23 -10.98 -30.97
CA VAL A 313 -0.14 -10.66 -31.40
C VAL A 313 -0.14 -9.61 -32.50
N MET A 314 0.48 -8.47 -32.28
CA MET A 314 0.39 -7.32 -33.19
C MET A 314 1.34 -7.43 -34.38
N GLY A 315 2.58 -7.86 -34.16
CA GLY A 315 3.58 -7.99 -35.23
C GLY A 315 3.22 -9.07 -36.25
N LEU A 316 2.84 -10.27 -35.78
CA LEU A 316 2.42 -11.34 -36.68
C LEU A 316 1.09 -11.03 -37.37
N SER A 317 0.13 -10.42 -36.66
CA SER A 317 -1.14 -10.00 -37.30
C SER A 317 -0.90 -8.95 -38.37
N CYS A 318 0.00 -7.98 -38.14
CA CYS A 318 0.37 -7.01 -39.16
C CYS A 318 0.92 -7.72 -40.41
N ARG A 319 1.78 -8.73 -40.22
CA ARG A 319 2.38 -9.47 -41.34
C ARG A 319 1.35 -10.30 -42.09
N ALA A 320 0.44 -10.96 -41.37
CA ALA A 320 -0.61 -11.78 -41.94
C ALA A 320 -1.67 -10.99 -42.74
N LEU A 321 -1.83 -9.70 -42.45
CA LEU A 321 -2.93 -8.88 -42.97
C LEU A 321 -2.51 -7.87 -44.05
N MET A 322 -1.28 -7.91 -44.55
CA MET A 322 -0.78 -6.94 -45.54
C MET A 322 -1.57 -6.93 -46.86
N THR A 323 -2.20 -8.04 -47.22
CA THR A 323 -3.04 -8.17 -48.43
C THR A 323 -4.51 -7.82 -48.19
N ASN A 324 -4.87 -7.41 -46.96
CA ASN A 324 -6.24 -7.05 -46.62
C ASN A 324 -6.58 -5.66 -47.21
N PRO A 325 -7.74 -5.47 -47.88
CA PRO A 325 -8.14 -4.17 -48.42
C PRO A 325 -8.26 -3.06 -47.37
N ASN A 326 -8.51 -3.42 -46.10
CA ASN A 326 -8.58 -2.48 -44.98
C ASN A 326 -7.20 -2.14 -44.39
N PHE A 327 -6.11 -2.69 -44.95
CA PHE A 327 -4.76 -2.41 -44.47
C PHE A 327 -4.37 -0.95 -44.79
N PRO A 328 -3.76 -0.18 -43.87
CA PRO A 328 -3.62 1.28 -44.03
C PRO A 328 -2.78 1.75 -45.21
N THR A 329 -1.93 0.90 -45.78
CA THR A 329 -1.10 1.19 -46.96
C THR A 329 -1.50 0.38 -48.19
N PHE A 330 -2.64 -0.35 -48.14
CA PHE A 330 -3.09 -1.21 -49.25
C PHE A 330 -3.13 -0.44 -50.59
N PRO A 331 -2.64 -1.02 -51.70
CA PRO A 331 -2.15 -2.41 -51.86
C PRO A 331 -0.66 -2.62 -51.53
N TYR A 332 0.03 -1.60 -51.00
CA TYR A 332 1.46 -1.66 -50.72
C TYR A 332 1.76 -2.16 -49.30
N ALA A 333 2.92 -2.80 -49.16
CA ALA A 333 3.53 -3.11 -47.87
C ALA A 333 3.91 -1.84 -47.09
N LEU A 334 4.09 -1.95 -45.78
CA LEU A 334 4.73 -0.88 -45.00
C LEU A 334 6.16 -0.66 -45.52
N SER A 335 6.54 0.59 -45.73
CA SER A 335 7.92 0.93 -46.11
C SER A 335 8.89 0.65 -44.96
N ALA A 336 10.19 0.50 -45.27
CA ALA A 336 11.21 0.32 -44.24
C ALA A 336 11.22 1.45 -43.19
N SER A 337 10.99 2.69 -43.62
CA SER A 337 10.88 3.85 -42.71
C SER A 337 9.62 3.80 -41.84
N GLN A 338 8.48 3.34 -42.37
CA GLN A 338 7.26 3.18 -41.58
C GLN A 338 7.39 2.07 -40.54
N VAL A 339 8.07 0.97 -40.88
CA VAL A 339 8.36 -0.11 -39.92
C VAL A 339 9.33 0.38 -38.83
N SER A 340 10.40 1.09 -39.20
CA SER A 340 11.39 1.65 -38.27
C SER A 340 10.81 2.75 -37.36
N ALA A 341 9.81 3.50 -37.85
CA ALA A 341 9.03 4.46 -37.07
C ALA A 341 8.03 3.80 -36.09
N GLY A 342 7.90 2.47 -36.10
CA GLY A 342 7.04 1.72 -35.17
C GLY A 342 5.59 1.56 -35.64
N LEU A 343 5.27 1.76 -36.92
CA LEU A 343 3.87 1.78 -37.41
C LEU A 343 3.22 0.40 -37.59
N VAL A 344 3.92 -0.68 -37.23
CA VAL A 344 3.45 -2.06 -37.37
C VAL A 344 2.24 -2.36 -36.47
N ALA A 345 2.33 -2.10 -35.16
CA ALA A 345 1.19 -2.28 -34.26
C ALA A 345 0.00 -1.38 -34.61
N PRO A 346 0.18 -0.07 -34.91
CA PRO A 346 -0.87 0.78 -35.48
C PRO A 346 -1.54 0.18 -36.72
N ALA A 347 -0.77 -0.38 -37.66
CA ALA A 347 -1.31 -0.98 -38.88
C ALA A 347 -2.18 -2.22 -38.59
N ALA A 348 -1.70 -3.12 -37.72
CA ALA A 348 -2.48 -4.27 -37.29
C ALA A 348 -3.79 -3.84 -36.62
N ALA A 349 -3.71 -2.89 -35.67
CA ALA A 349 -4.87 -2.41 -34.92
C ALA A 349 -5.93 -1.75 -35.83
N ALA A 350 -5.49 -0.90 -36.76
CA ALA A 350 -6.33 -0.27 -37.77
C ALA A 350 -7.07 -1.32 -38.61
N THR A 351 -6.38 -2.38 -39.02
CA THR A 351 -6.97 -3.42 -39.89
C THR A 351 -7.99 -4.29 -39.16
N VAL A 352 -7.75 -4.65 -37.89
CA VAL A 352 -8.60 -5.59 -37.15
C VAL A 352 -9.74 -4.94 -36.36
N ALA A 353 -9.61 -3.65 -36.05
CA ALA A 353 -10.55 -2.94 -35.17
C ALA A 353 -10.89 -1.51 -35.63
N GLY A 354 -10.44 -1.09 -36.82
CA GLY A 354 -10.76 0.22 -37.38
C GLY A 354 -10.40 1.38 -36.45
N THR A 355 -11.31 2.33 -36.32
CA THR A 355 -11.15 3.51 -35.46
C THR A 355 -10.99 3.15 -33.98
N GLY A 356 -11.70 2.13 -33.48
CA GLY A 356 -11.56 1.65 -32.10
C GLY A 356 -10.17 1.08 -31.83
N GLY A 357 -9.58 0.37 -32.80
CA GLY A 357 -8.19 -0.10 -32.74
C GLY A 357 -7.18 1.06 -32.72
N ALA A 358 -7.40 2.07 -33.55
CA ALA A 358 -6.56 3.27 -33.58
C ALA A 358 -6.58 4.01 -32.22
N VAL A 359 -7.75 4.21 -31.62
CA VAL A 359 -7.89 4.83 -30.29
C VAL A 359 -7.18 4.00 -29.21
N ALA A 360 -7.33 2.67 -29.23
CA ALA A 360 -6.67 1.80 -28.28
C ALA A 360 -5.13 1.87 -28.36
N ILE A 361 -4.57 1.92 -29.58
CA ILE A 361 -3.12 2.14 -29.79
C ILE A 361 -2.67 3.50 -29.27
N LEU A 362 -3.44 4.56 -29.54
CA LEU A 362 -3.11 5.90 -29.04
C LEU A 362 -3.07 5.92 -27.51
N ILE A 363 -4.07 5.32 -26.85
CA ILE A 363 -4.12 5.24 -25.38
C ILE A 363 -2.92 4.48 -24.84
N ILE A 364 -2.64 3.25 -25.32
CA ILE A 364 -1.55 2.44 -24.74
C ILE A 364 -0.17 3.06 -24.99
N VAL A 365 0.07 3.67 -26.15
CA VAL A 365 1.32 4.38 -26.45
C VAL A 365 1.47 5.63 -25.59
N PHE A 366 0.37 6.37 -25.36
CA PHE A 366 0.39 7.51 -24.46
C PHE A 366 0.63 7.10 -23.00
N MET A 367 0.00 6.02 -22.50
CA MET A 367 0.28 5.48 -21.15
C MET A 367 1.75 5.09 -20.99
N ALA A 368 2.29 4.37 -21.99
CA ALA A 368 3.68 3.93 -22.03
C ALA A 368 4.67 5.11 -22.02
N ALA A 369 4.43 6.12 -22.86
CA ALA A 369 5.29 7.31 -22.93
C ALA A 369 5.21 8.15 -21.65
N THR A 370 4.01 8.32 -21.09
CA THR A 370 3.77 9.17 -19.92
C THR A 370 4.44 8.61 -18.66
N SER A 371 4.27 7.31 -18.40
CA SER A 371 4.93 6.65 -17.25
C SER A 371 6.45 6.76 -17.32
N ALA A 372 7.05 6.33 -18.43
CA ALA A 372 8.50 6.29 -18.56
C ALA A 372 9.12 7.70 -18.57
N ALA A 373 8.51 8.67 -19.25
CA ALA A 373 9.04 10.03 -19.29
C ALA A 373 8.92 10.73 -17.92
N SER A 374 7.91 10.39 -17.11
CA SER A 374 7.86 10.90 -15.73
C SER A 374 8.99 10.37 -14.86
N ALA A 375 9.43 9.13 -15.07
CA ALA A 375 10.60 8.57 -14.40
C ALA A 375 11.88 9.31 -14.86
N GLU A 376 12.04 9.57 -16.15
CA GLU A 376 13.19 10.32 -16.70
C GLU A 376 13.26 11.75 -16.15
N LEU A 377 12.12 12.45 -16.03
CA LEU A 377 12.07 13.80 -15.48
C LEU A 377 12.59 13.83 -14.03
N ILE A 378 12.18 12.87 -13.20
CA ILE A 378 12.65 12.75 -11.80
C ILE A 378 14.12 12.30 -11.76
N ALA A 379 14.53 11.41 -12.67
CA ALA A 379 15.90 10.93 -12.80
C ALA A 379 16.87 12.08 -13.09
N VAL A 380 16.61 12.84 -14.16
CA VAL A 380 17.42 14.01 -14.53
C VAL A 380 17.36 15.08 -13.47
N SER A 381 16.19 15.34 -12.90
CA SER A 381 16.05 16.28 -11.78
C SER A 381 17.01 15.94 -10.64
N SER A 382 17.08 14.69 -10.22
CA SER A 382 17.95 14.28 -9.10
C SER A 382 19.43 14.32 -9.46
N ILE A 383 19.81 13.92 -10.69
CA ILE A 383 21.19 14.05 -11.17
C ILE A 383 21.62 15.52 -11.12
N ILE A 384 20.80 16.42 -11.68
CA ILE A 384 21.18 17.83 -11.74
C ILE A 384 21.18 18.46 -10.34
N THR A 385 20.16 18.23 -9.51
CA THR A 385 20.09 18.91 -8.20
C THR A 385 21.11 18.38 -7.20
N ARG A 386 21.37 17.06 -7.17
CA ARG A 386 22.28 16.44 -6.20
C ARG A 386 23.70 16.25 -6.72
N ASP A 387 23.85 15.83 -7.97
CA ASP A 387 25.15 15.45 -8.54
C ASP A 387 25.79 16.54 -9.42
N VAL A 388 25.07 17.62 -9.77
CA VAL A 388 25.65 18.75 -10.51
C VAL A 388 25.63 20.04 -9.69
N ILE A 389 24.44 20.50 -9.28
CA ILE A 389 24.29 21.70 -8.45
C ILE A 389 24.80 21.44 -7.04
N GLY A 390 24.45 20.30 -6.45
CA GLY A 390 24.91 19.84 -5.15
C GLY A 390 26.44 19.76 -5.00
N LEU A 391 27.19 19.76 -6.12
CA LEU A 391 28.64 19.82 -6.11
C LEU A 391 29.19 21.18 -5.66
N TYR A 392 28.51 22.26 -6.06
CA TYR A 392 28.92 23.63 -5.78
C TYR A 392 28.14 24.23 -4.61
N ARG A 393 26.89 23.79 -4.44
CA ARG A 393 25.99 24.30 -3.43
C ARG A 393 25.10 23.17 -2.90
N PRO A 394 25.29 22.68 -1.66
CA PRO A 394 24.36 21.73 -1.07
C PRO A 394 22.98 22.36 -0.97
N LEU A 395 21.97 21.67 -1.46
CA LEU A 395 20.56 22.06 -1.38
C LEU A 395 19.87 21.13 -0.37
N SER A 396 18.93 21.66 0.39
CA SER A 396 18.09 20.89 1.32
C SER A 396 16.69 21.52 1.45
N GLY A 397 15.74 20.74 1.97
CA GLY A 397 14.38 21.19 2.24
C GLY A 397 13.69 21.83 1.03
N HIS A 398 12.99 22.95 1.25
CA HIS A 398 12.23 23.65 0.20
C HIS A 398 13.09 24.09 -1.00
N LYS A 399 14.36 24.49 -0.78
CA LYS A 399 15.26 24.92 -1.88
C LYS A 399 15.60 23.76 -2.82
N MET A 400 15.71 22.53 -2.29
CA MET A 400 15.90 21.33 -3.10
C MET A 400 14.67 21.04 -3.98
N VAL A 401 13.47 21.19 -3.43
CA VAL A 401 12.23 20.97 -4.18
C VAL A 401 12.05 22.01 -5.28
N VAL A 402 12.27 23.30 -4.99
CA VAL A 402 12.21 24.35 -6.02
C VAL A 402 13.22 24.11 -7.14
N ALA A 403 14.47 23.77 -6.81
CA ALA A 403 15.48 23.44 -7.81
C ALA A 403 15.09 22.22 -8.66
N SER A 404 14.45 21.23 -8.03
CA SER A 404 13.94 20.04 -8.73
C SER A 404 12.80 20.40 -9.69
N HIS A 405 11.83 21.20 -9.25
CA HIS A 405 10.74 21.69 -10.10
C HIS A 405 11.26 22.48 -11.31
N ILE A 406 12.20 23.40 -11.10
CA ILE A 406 12.83 24.16 -12.19
C ILE A 406 13.51 23.21 -13.17
N THR A 407 14.29 22.24 -12.67
CA THR A 407 14.99 21.29 -13.53
C THR A 407 14.02 20.44 -14.35
N ILE A 408 12.93 19.98 -13.76
CA ILE A 408 11.89 19.20 -14.46
C ILE A 408 11.29 20.01 -15.61
N VAL A 409 10.92 21.27 -15.36
CA VAL A 409 10.33 22.13 -16.39
C VAL A 409 11.33 22.41 -17.51
N VAL A 410 12.59 22.74 -17.17
CA VAL A 410 13.65 23.00 -18.15
C VAL A 410 13.93 21.75 -18.99
N PHE A 411 14.05 20.59 -18.34
CA PHE A 411 14.31 19.34 -19.05
C PHE A 411 13.12 18.91 -19.92
N ALA A 412 11.87 19.17 -19.51
CA ALA A 412 10.70 18.88 -20.34
C ALA A 412 10.67 19.72 -21.63
N VAL A 413 11.02 21.00 -21.55
CA VAL A 413 11.17 21.85 -22.75
C VAL A 413 12.33 21.36 -23.61
N TRP A 414 13.46 21.03 -22.98
CA TRP A 414 14.62 20.48 -23.67
C TRP A 414 14.31 19.15 -24.35
N ALA A 415 13.53 18.26 -23.73
CA ALA A 415 13.10 16.99 -24.31
C ALA A 415 12.33 17.20 -25.62
N GLY A 416 11.48 18.24 -25.69
CA GLY A 416 10.80 18.63 -26.93
C GLY A 416 11.75 19.16 -28.00
N CYS A 417 12.73 20.00 -27.62
CA CYS A 417 13.78 20.46 -28.51
C CYS A 417 14.63 19.29 -29.05
N TRP A 418 15.11 18.43 -28.15
CA TRP A 418 15.93 17.25 -28.46
C TRP A 418 15.22 16.31 -29.41
N SER A 419 13.95 15.98 -29.14
CA SER A 419 13.15 15.13 -30.01
C SER A 419 12.91 15.77 -31.38
N THR A 420 12.76 17.10 -31.44
CA THR A 420 12.64 17.82 -32.70
C THR A 420 13.94 17.82 -33.51
N ILE A 421 15.09 17.97 -32.85
CA ILE A 421 16.42 17.87 -33.48
C ILE A 421 16.60 16.48 -34.08
N LEU A 422 16.33 15.43 -33.30
CA LEU A 422 16.42 14.05 -33.76
C LEU A 422 15.49 13.78 -34.95
N ASN A 423 14.24 14.23 -34.88
CA ASN A 423 13.29 14.10 -35.98
C ASN A 423 13.79 14.79 -37.27
N LYS A 424 14.35 16.00 -37.15
CA LYS A 424 14.92 16.75 -38.29
C LYS A 424 16.21 16.12 -38.82
N ALA A 425 16.97 15.45 -37.97
CA ALA A 425 18.15 14.67 -38.34
C ALA A 425 17.80 13.30 -38.98
N SER A 426 16.51 13.01 -39.21
CA SER A 426 16.03 11.72 -39.72
C SER A 426 16.38 10.53 -38.81
N VAL A 427 16.47 10.78 -37.50
CA VAL A 427 16.62 9.76 -36.47
C VAL A 427 15.23 9.35 -35.97
N ASP A 428 14.94 8.05 -36.04
CA ASP A 428 13.67 7.46 -35.63
C ASP A 428 13.82 6.56 -34.39
N LEU A 429 12.72 5.92 -34.00
CA LEU A 429 12.65 5.02 -32.85
C LEU A 429 13.60 3.82 -32.99
N GLY A 430 13.64 3.21 -34.17
CA GLY A 430 14.51 2.07 -34.46
C GLY A 430 15.99 2.43 -34.32
N TRP A 431 16.39 3.61 -34.83
CA TRP A 431 17.76 4.10 -34.71
C TRP A 431 18.19 4.26 -33.25
N LEU A 432 17.37 4.94 -32.44
CA LEU A 432 17.67 5.16 -31.02
C LEU A 432 17.78 3.85 -30.24
N PHE A 433 16.90 2.89 -30.53
CA PHE A 433 16.91 1.58 -29.89
C PHE A 433 18.26 0.86 -30.08
N TYR A 434 18.78 0.82 -31.31
CA TYR A 434 20.03 0.12 -31.60
C TYR A 434 21.28 0.87 -31.13
N VAL A 435 21.27 2.20 -31.27
CA VAL A 435 22.44 3.03 -30.90
C VAL A 435 22.61 3.14 -29.39
N GLN A 436 21.53 3.05 -28.61
CA GLN A 436 21.59 3.01 -27.15
C GLN A 436 22.61 1.97 -26.66
N GLY A 437 22.53 0.74 -27.18
CA GLY A 437 23.44 -0.34 -26.80
C GLY A 437 24.88 -0.08 -27.20
N VAL A 438 25.14 0.69 -28.26
CA VAL A 438 26.53 1.01 -28.65
C VAL A 438 27.13 2.04 -27.68
N LEU A 439 26.37 3.07 -27.34
CA LEU A 439 26.88 4.19 -26.55
C LEU A 439 27.04 3.86 -25.07
N LEU A 440 26.19 2.98 -24.52
CA LEU A 440 26.05 2.82 -23.06
C LEU A 440 26.58 1.51 -22.51
N THR A 441 26.71 0.44 -23.31
CA THR A 441 27.17 -0.87 -22.79
C THR A 441 28.55 -0.86 -22.13
N PRO A 442 29.53 -0.01 -22.50
CA PRO A 442 30.82 0.00 -21.83
C PRO A 442 30.75 0.31 -20.31
N ALA A 443 29.72 1.02 -19.85
CA ALA A 443 29.61 1.37 -18.43
C ALA A 443 28.91 0.30 -17.58
N VAL A 444 28.19 -0.66 -18.18
CA VAL A 444 27.32 -1.62 -17.47
C VAL A 444 28.05 -2.43 -16.39
N ILE A 445 29.14 -3.10 -16.78
CA ILE A 445 29.89 -3.97 -15.85
C ILE A 445 30.57 -3.13 -14.74
N PRO A 446 31.30 -2.03 -15.07
CA PRO A 446 31.83 -1.12 -14.06
C PRO A 446 30.78 -0.60 -13.08
N ILE A 447 29.61 -0.19 -13.56
CA ILE A 447 28.50 0.29 -12.72
C ILE A 447 27.99 -0.82 -11.80
N GLY A 448 27.67 -2.01 -12.34
CA GLY A 448 27.16 -3.12 -11.52
C GLY A 448 28.14 -3.54 -10.41
N LEU A 449 29.42 -3.63 -10.74
CA LEU A 449 30.46 -4.00 -9.77
C LEU A 449 30.72 -2.92 -8.70
N THR A 450 30.29 -1.67 -8.93
CA THR A 450 30.40 -0.56 -7.96
C THR A 450 29.64 -0.85 -6.66
N VAL A 451 28.59 -1.67 -6.68
CA VAL A 451 27.86 -2.07 -5.47
C VAL A 451 28.05 -3.55 -5.11
N MET A 452 28.46 -4.38 -6.07
CA MET A 452 28.59 -5.82 -5.89
C MET A 452 29.98 -6.29 -5.46
N SER A 453 31.06 -5.64 -5.89
CA SER A 453 32.44 -6.12 -5.70
C SER A 453 33.23 -5.24 -4.74
N ARG A 454 33.92 -5.85 -3.76
CA ARG A 454 34.90 -5.14 -2.91
C ARG A 454 36.24 -4.88 -3.62
N ARG A 455 36.51 -5.63 -4.69
CA ARG A 455 37.81 -5.64 -5.40
C ARG A 455 37.94 -4.60 -6.51
N GLN A 456 36.83 -4.00 -6.95
CA GLN A 456 36.89 -2.99 -8.02
C GLN A 456 37.55 -1.71 -7.53
N SER A 457 38.72 -1.38 -8.10
CA SER A 457 39.43 -0.13 -7.85
C SER A 457 38.91 1.01 -8.74
N LYS A 458 39.19 2.26 -8.35
CA LYS A 458 38.86 3.45 -9.16
C LYS A 458 39.43 3.40 -10.58
N HIS A 459 40.62 2.82 -10.75
CA HIS A 459 41.24 2.65 -12.07
C HIS A 459 40.50 1.62 -12.92
N ALA A 460 40.05 0.52 -12.31
CA ALA A 460 39.28 -0.51 -13.01
C ALA A 460 37.91 0.01 -13.48
N ALA A 461 37.25 0.85 -12.67
CA ALA A 461 36.01 1.51 -13.04
C ALA A 461 36.20 2.52 -14.18
N PHE A 462 37.21 3.39 -14.06
CA PHE A 462 37.47 4.46 -15.02
C PHE A 462 38.00 3.95 -16.37
N PHE A 463 39.14 3.24 -16.36
CA PHE A 463 39.80 2.79 -17.58
C PHE A 463 39.07 1.61 -18.25
N GLY A 464 38.39 0.75 -17.47
CA GLY A 464 37.54 -0.30 -18.03
C GLY A 464 36.44 0.27 -18.91
N THR A 465 35.72 1.28 -18.39
CA THR A 465 34.67 1.99 -19.14
C THR A 465 35.21 2.67 -20.39
N LEU A 466 36.30 3.47 -20.28
CA LEU A 466 36.87 4.18 -21.43
C LEU A 466 37.42 3.26 -22.51
N PHE A 467 38.10 2.18 -22.10
CA PHE A 467 38.63 1.20 -23.04
C PHE A 467 37.49 0.47 -23.78
N GLY A 468 36.45 0.05 -23.07
CA GLY A 468 35.25 -0.49 -23.69
C GLY A 468 34.60 0.49 -24.66
N THR A 469 34.55 1.79 -24.32
CA THR A 469 34.03 2.85 -25.20
C THR A 469 34.79 2.90 -26.51
N ALA A 470 36.13 2.94 -26.44
CA ALA A 470 36.97 2.98 -27.61
C ALA A 470 36.79 1.74 -28.49
N CYS A 471 36.79 0.54 -27.90
CA CYS A 471 36.57 -0.71 -28.63
C CYS A 471 35.18 -0.77 -29.27
N GLY A 472 34.13 -0.34 -28.56
CA GLY A 472 32.77 -0.30 -29.07
C GLY A 472 32.60 0.67 -30.24
N MET A 473 33.14 1.88 -30.13
CA MET A 473 33.07 2.88 -31.21
C MET A 473 33.85 2.45 -32.45
N ILE A 474 35.05 1.87 -32.28
CA ILE A 474 35.83 1.31 -33.40
C ILE A 474 35.06 0.15 -34.05
N GLY A 475 34.54 -0.78 -33.24
CA GLY A 475 33.76 -1.92 -33.72
C GLY A 475 32.51 -1.49 -34.49
N TRP A 476 31.81 -0.46 -34.02
CA TRP A 476 30.63 0.09 -34.68
C TRP A 476 30.94 0.67 -36.07
N MET A 477 31.95 1.55 -36.15
CA MET A 477 32.34 2.22 -37.39
C MET A 477 32.95 1.25 -38.40
N VAL A 478 33.87 0.40 -37.96
CA VAL A 478 34.52 -0.62 -38.83
C VAL A 478 33.50 -1.65 -39.28
N GLY A 479 32.64 -2.14 -38.37
CA GLY A 479 31.58 -3.09 -38.69
C GLY A 479 30.60 -2.53 -39.72
N CYS A 480 30.16 -1.27 -39.53
CA CYS A 480 29.31 -0.58 -40.51
C CYS A 480 29.96 -0.54 -41.90
N HIS A 481 31.20 -0.04 -41.98
CA HIS A 481 31.90 0.09 -43.25
C HIS A 481 32.19 -1.27 -43.93
N LYS A 482 32.57 -2.29 -43.16
CA LYS A 482 32.90 -3.62 -43.69
C LYS A 482 31.68 -4.40 -44.16
N ILE A 483 30.53 -4.23 -43.51
CA ILE A 483 29.30 -4.98 -43.83
C ILE A 483 28.47 -4.24 -44.89
N TYR A 484 28.37 -2.92 -44.80
CA TYR A 484 27.47 -2.11 -45.63
C TYR A 484 28.20 -1.19 -46.64
N GLY A 485 29.53 -1.18 -46.67
CA GLY A 485 30.35 -0.43 -47.62
C GLY A 485 30.53 1.05 -47.29
N GLU A 486 29.55 1.69 -46.65
CA GLU A 486 29.61 3.12 -46.27
C GLU A 486 29.02 3.39 -44.88
N ILE A 487 29.52 4.45 -44.24
CA ILE A 487 29.05 4.90 -42.92
C ILE A 487 28.01 5.99 -43.12
N THR A 488 26.74 5.64 -42.94
CA THR A 488 25.59 6.55 -43.02
C THR A 488 24.72 6.39 -41.77
N ILE A 489 23.86 7.38 -41.46
CA ILE A 489 22.94 7.33 -40.32
C ILE A 489 22.08 6.05 -40.38
N THR A 490 21.59 5.71 -41.58
CA THR A 490 20.78 4.50 -41.81
C THR A 490 21.57 3.22 -41.55
N ASN A 491 22.78 3.09 -42.10
CA ASN A 491 23.57 1.86 -41.97
C ASN A 491 24.04 1.63 -40.53
N LEU A 492 24.33 2.71 -39.79
CA LEU A 492 24.74 2.67 -38.39
C LEU A 492 23.65 2.13 -37.45
N ALA A 493 22.37 2.25 -37.84
CA ALA A 493 21.24 1.71 -37.09
C ALA A 493 20.82 0.30 -37.50
N LEU A 494 21.50 -0.32 -38.47
CA LEU A 494 21.17 -1.69 -38.82
C LEU A 494 21.70 -2.67 -37.75
N PRO A 495 20.97 -3.78 -37.48
CA PRO A 495 21.29 -4.68 -36.38
C PRO A 495 22.73 -5.23 -36.38
N TYR A 496 23.31 -5.52 -37.55
CA TYR A 496 24.69 -6.00 -37.63
C TYR A 496 25.71 -4.91 -37.29
N SER A 497 25.47 -3.66 -37.68
CA SER A 497 26.35 -2.56 -37.27
C SER A 497 26.27 -2.36 -35.77
N ALA A 498 25.05 -2.33 -35.21
CA ALA A 498 24.81 -2.11 -33.80
C ALA A 498 25.47 -3.17 -32.90
N ILE A 499 25.37 -4.46 -33.25
CA ILE A 499 26.01 -5.52 -32.44
C ILE A 499 27.54 -5.45 -32.49
N CYS A 500 28.13 -5.02 -33.62
CA CYS A 500 29.57 -4.82 -33.75
C CYS A 500 30.09 -3.69 -32.85
N GLY A 501 29.22 -2.79 -32.39
CA GLY A 501 29.58 -1.81 -31.37
C GLY A 501 29.28 -2.29 -29.95
N SER A 502 28.04 -2.72 -29.72
CA SER A 502 27.52 -2.97 -28.38
C SER A 502 28.15 -4.18 -27.68
N ALA A 503 28.42 -5.28 -28.41
CA ALA A 503 29.03 -6.48 -27.84
C ALA A 503 30.52 -6.28 -27.49
N PRO A 504 31.39 -5.75 -28.38
CA PRO A 504 32.76 -5.42 -28.00
C PRO A 504 32.84 -4.38 -26.89
N GLY A 505 31.95 -3.38 -26.88
CA GLY A 505 31.89 -2.38 -25.80
C GLY A 505 31.68 -3.02 -24.42
N LEU A 506 30.71 -3.93 -24.32
CA LEU A 506 30.41 -4.66 -23.08
C LEU A 506 31.55 -5.61 -22.67
N ILE A 507 31.98 -6.48 -23.60
CA ILE A 507 32.95 -7.55 -23.31
C ILE A 507 34.32 -6.97 -22.99
N MET A 508 34.81 -6.03 -23.79
CA MET A 508 36.14 -5.44 -23.59
C MET A 508 36.19 -4.58 -22.33
N SER A 509 35.10 -3.88 -21.99
CA SER A 509 34.98 -3.20 -20.70
C SER A 509 35.12 -4.19 -19.54
N GLY A 510 34.35 -5.29 -19.55
CA GLY A 510 34.39 -6.30 -18.52
C GLY A 510 35.76 -6.97 -18.37
N LEU A 511 36.41 -7.34 -19.47
CA LEU A 511 37.75 -7.93 -19.47
C LEU A 511 38.79 -6.96 -18.91
N MET A 512 38.76 -5.69 -19.34
CA MET A 512 39.68 -4.66 -18.85
C MET A 512 39.47 -4.37 -17.36
N THR A 513 38.22 -4.22 -16.91
CA THR A 513 37.89 -4.07 -15.49
C THR A 513 38.38 -5.27 -14.69
N GLY A 514 38.15 -6.49 -15.16
CA GLY A 514 38.62 -7.72 -14.51
C GLY A 514 40.14 -7.80 -14.41
N LEU A 515 40.85 -7.50 -15.50
CA LEU A 515 42.31 -7.49 -15.55
C LEU A 515 42.90 -6.49 -14.55
N ILE A 516 42.39 -5.26 -14.52
CA ILE A 516 42.86 -4.24 -13.57
C ILE A 516 42.54 -4.66 -12.13
N CYS A 517 41.38 -5.30 -11.87
CA CYS A 517 41.06 -5.83 -10.54
C CYS A 517 41.99 -6.98 -10.11
N LEU A 518 42.51 -7.78 -11.05
CA LEU A 518 43.48 -8.83 -10.74
C LEU A 518 44.88 -8.26 -10.46
N ILE A 519 45.30 -7.24 -11.22
CA ILE A 519 46.61 -6.59 -11.07
C ILE A 519 46.65 -5.69 -9.82
N LYS A 520 45.59 -4.90 -9.60
CA LYS A 520 45.50 -3.92 -8.52
C LYS A 520 44.12 -3.98 -7.86
N PRO A 521 43.84 -5.05 -7.09
CA PRO A 521 42.59 -5.20 -6.37
C PRO A 521 42.45 -4.13 -5.29
N ASP A 522 41.22 -3.64 -5.11
CA ASP A 522 40.84 -2.84 -3.96
C ASP A 522 40.34 -3.73 -2.81
N ASN A 523 40.26 -3.21 -1.60
CA ASN A 523 39.60 -3.88 -0.47
C ASN A 523 38.62 -2.93 0.22
N TYR A 524 37.61 -2.52 -0.54
CA TYR A 524 36.68 -1.49 -0.11
C TYR A 524 35.76 -1.99 1.02
N ASP A 525 35.73 -1.24 2.14
CA ASP A 525 35.05 -1.60 3.39
C ASP A 525 33.60 -1.07 3.50
N TRP A 526 33.17 -0.30 2.50
CA TRP A 526 31.85 0.36 2.40
C TRP A 526 31.55 1.38 3.48
N LYS A 527 32.53 1.83 4.27
CA LYS A 527 32.28 2.84 5.31
C LYS A 527 31.84 4.16 4.69
N SER A 528 32.56 4.66 3.68
CA SER A 528 32.22 5.95 3.07
C SER A 528 30.88 5.97 2.34
N THR A 529 30.44 4.84 1.79
CA THR A 529 29.12 4.71 1.12
C THR A 529 27.97 4.50 2.11
N ARG A 530 28.22 3.84 3.25
CA ARG A 530 27.27 3.76 4.37
C ARG A 530 27.15 5.08 5.15
N ALA A 531 28.20 5.90 5.14
CA ALA A 531 28.24 7.21 5.78
C ALA A 531 27.57 8.32 4.97
N ILE A 532 27.05 8.02 3.76
CA ILE A 532 26.18 8.96 3.05
C ILE A 532 24.95 9.18 3.95
N ALA A 533 24.85 10.37 4.55
CA ALA A 533 23.76 10.71 5.46
C ALA A 533 22.41 10.55 4.77
N LEU A 534 21.37 10.22 5.55
CA LEU A 534 19.98 10.43 5.13
C LEU A 534 19.79 11.93 4.98
N SER A 535 20.11 12.47 3.80
CA SER A 535 19.88 13.88 3.50
C SER A 535 18.41 14.19 3.76
N ASP A 536 18.16 15.31 4.43
CA ASP A 536 16.84 15.91 4.66
C ASP A 536 16.07 15.39 5.90
N SER A 537 16.70 15.44 7.08
CA SER A 537 15.96 15.93 8.26
C SER A 537 15.76 17.44 8.08
N ASP A 538 14.56 17.96 8.33
CA ASP A 538 14.20 19.38 8.19
C ASP A 538 14.91 20.31 9.20
N THR A 539 16.11 19.97 9.65
CA THR A 539 16.95 20.81 10.52
C THR A 539 18.04 21.49 9.68
N PRO A 540 18.11 22.83 9.67
CA PRO A 540 19.23 23.53 9.07
C PRO A 540 20.46 23.29 9.96
N ASN A 541 21.43 22.50 9.48
CA ASN A 541 22.74 22.46 10.13
C ASN A 541 23.47 23.77 9.87
N GLU A 542 23.61 24.56 10.93
CA GLU A 542 24.67 25.55 11.08
C GLU A 542 26.05 24.90 10.95
N GLY A 543 27.02 25.75 10.64
CA GLY A 543 28.34 25.41 10.11
C GLY A 543 29.09 24.28 10.83
N THR A 544 29.71 23.44 10.02
CA THR A 544 30.90 22.66 10.39
C THR A 544 31.95 23.59 10.98
N ILE A 545 32.23 23.47 12.28
CA ILE A 545 33.48 23.94 12.88
C ILE A 545 34.55 22.88 12.60
N GLU A 546 35.58 23.29 11.87
CA GLU A 546 36.81 22.54 11.68
C GLU A 546 37.52 22.35 13.03
N VAL A 547 37.91 21.12 13.34
CA VAL A 547 38.81 20.82 14.45
C VAL A 547 40.24 21.05 13.96
N GLU A 548 40.79 22.23 14.28
CA GLU A 548 42.24 22.44 14.31
C GLU A 548 42.73 22.51 15.76
N GLN A 549 43.70 21.66 16.08
CA GLN A 549 44.46 21.69 17.32
C GLN A 549 45.47 22.84 17.30
N ALA A 550 45.45 23.73 18.30
CA ALA A 550 46.65 24.34 18.91
C ALA A 550 46.31 25.24 20.12
N GLY A 551 47.00 25.03 21.25
CA GLY A 551 47.64 26.10 22.04
C GLY A 551 46.83 26.85 23.12
N ASP A 552 47.15 26.53 24.38
CA ASP A 552 47.36 27.39 25.56
C ASP A 552 46.68 28.78 25.71
N ASN A 553 46.03 28.92 26.88
CA ASN A 553 46.13 30.01 27.88
C ASN A 553 45.33 31.35 27.76
N ILE A 554 44.71 31.69 28.93
CA ILE A 554 44.42 33.05 29.52
C ILE A 554 43.18 33.77 28.94
N ASP A 555 42.28 34.50 29.63
CA ASP A 555 41.99 34.87 31.04
C ASP A 555 40.49 35.22 31.16
N PHE A 556 40.02 35.37 32.39
CA PHE A 556 38.76 36.01 32.81
C PHE A 556 38.73 37.53 32.51
N ASP A 557 37.54 38.09 32.26
CA ASP A 557 37.14 39.32 32.97
C ASP A 557 35.61 39.53 33.04
N ASP A 558 35.20 40.03 34.21
CA ASP A 558 33.85 40.26 34.71
C ASP A 558 33.15 41.48 34.06
N LYS A 559 31.80 41.46 34.00
CA LYS A 559 30.91 42.32 34.83
C LYS A 559 29.46 42.41 34.30
N LYS A 560 28.53 42.18 35.25
CA LYS A 560 27.29 42.96 35.56
C LYS A 560 26.12 42.88 34.56
N ASP A 561 24.84 42.80 34.94
CA ASP A 561 24.09 43.02 36.20
C ASP A 561 22.79 42.15 36.18
N GLU A 562 22.20 41.95 37.36
CA GLU A 562 20.95 41.20 37.66
C GLU A 562 19.65 41.83 37.10
N PRO A 563 18.54 41.06 37.02
CA PRO A 563 17.30 41.45 36.35
C PRO A 563 16.22 41.99 37.33
N THR A 564 15.41 42.96 36.89
CA THR A 564 14.08 43.22 37.46
C THR A 564 13.05 43.46 36.36
N GLY A 565 11.84 42.97 36.64
CA GLY A 565 10.77 42.67 35.70
C GLY A 565 10.18 43.84 34.92
N GLU A 566 9.74 43.54 33.70
CA GLU A 566 8.37 43.70 33.19
C GLU A 566 8.38 43.43 31.68
N ALA A 567 7.85 42.28 31.26
CA ALA A 567 7.45 42.04 29.88
C ALA A 567 6.30 41.03 29.85
N VAL A 568 5.08 41.54 30.04
CA VAL A 568 3.85 40.90 29.57
C VAL A 568 3.57 41.47 28.18
N LEU A 569 3.18 40.57 27.28
CA LEU A 569 2.69 40.72 25.89
C LEU A 569 3.68 40.44 24.75
N ALA A 570 3.32 39.39 24.00
CA ALA A 570 3.78 38.96 22.68
C ALA A 570 4.98 37.99 22.62
N SER A 571 4.78 36.76 23.11
CA SER A 571 5.54 35.59 22.64
C SER A 571 4.68 34.31 22.62
N ASP A 572 3.48 34.39 22.04
CA ASP A 572 2.76 33.22 21.56
C ASP A 572 2.99 33.14 20.04
N LEU A 573 3.80 32.16 19.59
CA LEU A 573 3.78 31.51 18.28
C LEU A 573 5.06 30.72 17.93
N VAL A 574 5.79 30.11 18.88
CA VAL A 574 6.79 29.08 18.53
C VAL A 574 6.92 28.05 19.65
N ALA A 575 6.23 26.91 19.51
CA ALA A 575 6.65 25.59 20.03
C ALA A 575 5.62 24.51 19.66
N SER A 576 5.52 24.18 18.37
CA SER A 576 5.09 22.84 17.95
C SER A 576 6.33 22.12 17.44
N ASP A 577 7.14 21.60 18.36
CA ASP A 577 8.24 20.72 17.99
C ASP A 577 7.64 19.45 17.38
N LYS A 578 7.78 19.34 16.05
CA LYS A 578 7.45 18.15 15.28
C LYS A 578 8.35 17.03 15.80
N LEU A 579 7.73 16.06 16.49
CA LEU A 579 8.36 14.81 16.87
C LEU A 579 8.95 14.16 15.60
N ALA A 580 10.27 14.25 15.43
CA ALA A 580 10.99 13.56 14.37
C ALA A 580 10.73 12.06 14.49
N SER A 581 10.27 11.45 13.39
CA SER A 581 10.12 10.00 13.28
C SER A 581 11.43 9.30 13.68
N PRO A 582 11.42 8.32 14.59
CA PRO A 582 12.64 7.61 14.99
C PRO A 582 13.26 6.92 13.77
N GLU A 583 14.58 6.98 13.65
CA GLU A 583 15.33 6.32 12.58
C GLU A 583 14.95 4.83 12.50
N PRO A 584 14.74 4.27 11.29
CA PRO A 584 14.48 2.86 11.14
C PRO A 584 15.67 2.05 11.67
N ALA A 585 15.40 1.10 12.57
CA ALA A 585 16.40 0.21 13.15
C ALA A 585 17.33 -0.37 12.07
N PRO A 586 18.66 -0.46 12.32
CA PRO A 586 19.60 -1.01 11.35
C PRO A 586 19.20 -2.44 11.01
N LEU A 587 18.86 -2.66 9.74
CA LEU A 587 18.44 -3.95 9.22
C LEU A 587 19.54 -5.00 9.41
N ASP A 588 19.16 -6.17 9.92
CA ASP A 588 20.06 -7.31 10.09
C ASP A 588 20.75 -7.68 8.77
N VAL A 589 22.08 -7.60 8.76
CA VAL A 589 22.95 -7.87 7.62
C VAL A 589 22.76 -9.30 7.11
N ALA A 590 22.47 -10.26 8.00
CA ALA A 590 22.24 -11.66 7.62
C ALA A 590 20.95 -11.81 6.80
N THR A 591 19.89 -11.12 7.19
CA THR A 591 18.62 -11.07 6.44
C THR A 591 18.82 -10.50 5.04
N LEU A 592 19.52 -9.38 4.91
CA LEU A 592 19.80 -8.79 3.59
C LEU A 592 20.66 -9.71 2.71
N GLN A 593 21.62 -10.44 3.29
CA GLN A 593 22.44 -11.39 2.54
C GLN A 593 21.62 -12.58 2.02
N ARG A 594 20.66 -13.09 2.79
CA ARG A 594 19.72 -14.14 2.33
C ARG A 594 18.87 -13.65 1.16
N VAL A 595 18.40 -12.40 1.21
CA VAL A 595 17.63 -11.76 0.13
C VAL A 595 18.46 -11.70 -1.16
N PHE A 596 19.73 -11.27 -1.07
CA PHE A 596 20.65 -11.24 -2.22
C PHE A 596 20.89 -12.62 -2.84
N VAL A 597 21.11 -13.65 -2.01
CA VAL A 597 21.34 -15.03 -2.50
C VAL A 597 20.10 -15.55 -3.23
N ARG A 598 18.91 -15.36 -2.67
CA ARG A 598 17.64 -15.75 -3.31
C ARG A 598 17.43 -15.03 -4.64
N ALA A 599 17.68 -13.73 -4.70
CA ALA A 599 17.61 -12.95 -5.94
C ALA A 599 18.53 -13.57 -7.00
N THR A 600 19.78 -13.83 -6.63
CA THR A 600 20.81 -14.35 -7.56
C THR A 600 20.43 -15.71 -8.12
N ILE A 601 19.97 -16.65 -7.27
CA ILE A 601 19.56 -17.99 -7.70
C ILE A 601 18.39 -17.90 -8.67
N PHE A 602 17.32 -17.20 -8.30
CA PHE A 602 16.13 -17.09 -9.14
C PHE A 602 16.44 -16.40 -10.46
N SER A 603 17.17 -15.27 -10.44
CA SER A 603 17.52 -14.54 -11.66
C SER A 603 18.38 -15.39 -12.59
N SER A 604 19.28 -16.20 -12.04
CA SER A 604 20.12 -17.13 -12.83
C SER A 604 19.30 -18.26 -13.45
N ILE A 605 18.38 -18.87 -12.68
CA ILE A 605 17.49 -19.93 -13.17
C ILE A 605 16.55 -19.37 -14.25
N LEU A 606 15.93 -18.21 -14.00
CA LEU A 606 15.03 -17.56 -14.95
C LEU A 606 15.77 -17.25 -16.25
N ALA A 607 16.95 -16.61 -16.17
CA ALA A 607 17.78 -16.33 -17.32
C ALA A 607 18.17 -17.61 -18.07
N LEU A 608 18.58 -18.67 -17.38
CA LEU A 608 18.91 -19.94 -18.01
C LEU A 608 17.71 -20.52 -18.79
N ILE A 609 16.51 -20.48 -18.20
CA ILE A 609 15.29 -21.01 -18.82
C ILE A 609 14.93 -20.22 -20.09
N ILE A 610 14.79 -18.90 -19.98
CA ILE A 610 14.24 -18.07 -21.06
C ILE A 610 15.25 -17.77 -22.17
N THR A 611 16.55 -17.84 -21.87
CA THR A 611 17.63 -17.51 -22.82
C THR A 611 18.24 -18.76 -23.45
N ILE A 612 18.28 -19.90 -22.74
CA ILE A 612 18.95 -21.12 -23.20
C ILE A 612 17.97 -22.28 -23.36
N ILE A 613 17.35 -22.74 -22.27
CA ILE A 613 16.61 -24.02 -22.25
C ILE A 613 15.44 -24.03 -23.24
N ILE A 614 14.69 -22.94 -23.36
CA ILE A 614 13.54 -22.86 -24.26
C ILE A 614 13.96 -22.52 -25.70
N PRO A 615 14.59 -21.37 -25.98
CA PRO A 615 14.75 -20.93 -27.38
C PRO A 615 15.85 -21.68 -28.14
N ILE A 616 16.93 -22.11 -27.47
CA ILE A 616 18.11 -22.67 -28.17
C ILE A 616 17.84 -24.06 -28.77
N PRO A 617 17.19 -25.02 -28.08
CA PRO A 617 16.80 -26.29 -28.72
C PRO A 617 15.86 -26.10 -29.91
N MET A 618 14.93 -25.13 -29.82
CA MET A 618 14.00 -24.81 -30.91
C MET A 618 14.71 -24.15 -32.10
N PHE A 619 15.72 -23.31 -31.82
CA PHE A 619 16.59 -22.73 -32.85
C PHE A 619 17.46 -23.79 -33.53
N ALA A 620 18.11 -24.65 -32.74
CA ALA A 620 19.05 -25.66 -33.25
C ALA A 620 18.36 -26.76 -34.07
N SER A 621 17.15 -27.17 -33.67
CA SER A 621 16.35 -28.17 -34.41
C SER A 621 15.77 -27.65 -35.72
N GLY A 622 15.75 -26.32 -35.95
CA GLY A 622 15.07 -25.74 -37.11
C GLY A 622 13.56 -25.95 -37.11
N TYR A 623 12.95 -26.19 -35.94
CA TYR A 623 11.54 -26.53 -35.85
C TYR A 623 10.63 -25.39 -36.35
N ILE A 624 9.75 -25.73 -37.29
CA ILE A 624 8.67 -24.86 -37.77
C ILE A 624 7.40 -25.26 -37.03
N PHE A 625 6.73 -24.30 -36.40
CA PHE A 625 5.64 -24.60 -35.48
C PHE A 625 4.47 -25.21 -36.23
N SER A 626 4.04 -26.40 -35.78
CA SER A 626 2.75 -26.95 -36.19
C SER A 626 1.61 -26.05 -35.71
N ARG A 627 0.44 -26.11 -36.36
CA ARG A 627 -0.75 -25.36 -35.93
C ARG A 627 -1.07 -25.54 -34.44
N ARG A 628 -1.08 -26.79 -33.95
CA ARG A 628 -1.33 -27.09 -32.52
C ARG A 628 -0.27 -26.47 -31.61
N PHE A 629 1.00 -26.53 -32.00
CA PHE A 629 2.08 -25.94 -31.20
C PHE A 629 1.98 -24.41 -31.17
N PHE A 630 1.61 -23.77 -32.29
CA PHE A 630 1.35 -22.33 -32.33
C PHE A 630 0.15 -21.94 -31.46
N GLU A 631 -0.93 -22.72 -31.46
CA GLU A 631 -2.07 -22.52 -30.55
C GLU A 631 -1.64 -22.63 -29.07
N VAL A 632 -0.79 -23.60 -28.72
CA VAL A 632 -0.20 -23.71 -27.37
C VAL A 632 0.70 -22.51 -27.04
N TRP A 633 1.55 -22.08 -27.97
CA TRP A 633 2.39 -20.88 -27.80
C TRP A 633 1.56 -19.64 -27.48
N VAL A 634 0.42 -19.48 -28.16
CA VAL A 634 -0.54 -18.41 -27.89
C VAL A 634 -1.20 -18.57 -26.51
N GLY A 635 -1.59 -19.79 -26.15
CA GLY A 635 -2.15 -20.11 -24.84
C GLY A 635 -1.19 -19.84 -23.68
N MET A 636 0.10 -20.15 -23.83
CA MET A 636 1.13 -19.93 -22.82
C MET A 636 1.29 -18.45 -22.47
N HIS A 637 1.37 -17.58 -23.48
CA HIS A 637 1.51 -16.15 -23.22
C HIS A 637 0.21 -15.53 -22.67
N LEU A 638 -0.96 -16.10 -22.98
CA LEU A 638 -2.24 -15.71 -22.35
C LEU A 638 -2.27 -16.07 -20.86
N PHE A 639 -1.87 -17.29 -20.51
CA PHE A 639 -1.79 -17.73 -19.12
C PHE A 639 -0.83 -16.85 -18.31
N LEU A 640 0.36 -16.58 -18.84
CA LEU A 640 1.35 -15.75 -18.16
C LEU A 640 0.87 -14.31 -17.95
N ARG A 641 0.08 -13.76 -18.88
CA ARG A 641 -0.55 -12.44 -18.72
C ARG A 641 -1.60 -12.42 -17.62
N ILE A 642 -2.46 -13.42 -17.56
CA ILE A 642 -3.47 -13.55 -16.49
C ILE A 642 -2.76 -13.63 -15.15
N LEU A 643 -1.72 -14.47 -15.04
CA LEU A 643 -0.89 -14.56 -13.85
C LEU A 643 -0.25 -13.21 -13.51
N ALA A 644 0.36 -12.53 -14.48
CA ALA A 644 0.96 -11.21 -14.30
C ALA A 644 -0.06 -10.18 -13.77
N PHE A 645 -1.26 -10.12 -14.34
CA PHE A 645 -2.32 -9.22 -13.89
C PHE A 645 -2.69 -9.47 -12.41
N TRP A 646 -2.87 -10.74 -12.02
CA TRP A 646 -3.20 -11.09 -10.64
C TRP A 646 -2.04 -10.88 -9.67
N THR A 647 -0.79 -11.14 -10.07
CA THR A 647 0.39 -10.88 -9.23
C THR A 647 0.66 -9.40 -9.03
N THR A 648 0.20 -8.55 -9.95
CA THR A 648 0.37 -7.09 -9.86
C THR A 648 -0.78 -6.42 -9.07
N ILE A 649 -1.93 -7.09 -8.89
CA ILE A 649 -3.15 -6.56 -8.23
C ILE A 649 -3.48 -7.31 -6.91
N GLY A 650 -2.47 -7.85 -6.21
CA GLY A 650 -2.64 -8.76 -5.07
C GLY A 650 -3.76 -8.40 -4.07
N LEU A 651 -4.74 -9.31 -3.95
CA LEU A 651 -5.82 -9.33 -2.96
C LEU A 651 -5.27 -9.78 -1.59
N THR A 652 -5.49 -8.98 -0.55
CA THR A 652 -5.17 -9.32 0.85
C THR A 652 -6.19 -10.28 1.44
N ALA A 653 -5.73 -11.22 2.28
CA ALA A 653 -6.61 -12.09 3.07
C ALA A 653 -7.38 -11.26 4.12
N ALA A 654 -8.68 -11.53 4.24
CA ALA A 654 -9.58 -10.78 5.09
C ALA A 654 -9.64 -11.36 6.52
N VAL A 655 -8.60 -11.08 7.32
CA VAL A 655 -8.57 -11.37 8.77
C VAL A 655 -8.63 -10.06 9.55
N TRP A 656 -9.54 -9.98 10.53
CA TRP A 656 -9.74 -8.80 11.38
C TRP A 656 -10.01 -9.22 12.84
N PRO A 657 -9.33 -8.65 13.85
CA PRO A 657 -8.09 -7.87 13.77
C PRO A 657 -6.92 -8.61 13.10
N LYS A 658 -5.91 -7.88 12.60
CA LYS A 658 -4.69 -8.49 12.03
C LYS A 658 -3.95 -9.31 13.11
N PRO A 659 -3.65 -10.61 12.87
CA PRO A 659 -2.87 -11.42 13.81
C PRO A 659 -1.42 -10.94 13.91
N ALA A 660 -0.77 -11.20 15.05
CA ALA A 660 0.65 -10.91 15.27
C ALA A 660 1.57 -11.68 14.30
N PHE A 661 1.21 -12.92 13.96
CA PHE A 661 1.85 -13.73 12.93
C PHE A 661 0.80 -14.47 12.10
N HIS A 662 0.84 -14.31 10.78
CA HIS A 662 -0.02 -15.02 9.84
C HIS A 662 0.78 -15.43 8.60
N GLU A 663 0.81 -16.74 8.33
CA GLU A 663 1.29 -17.31 7.08
C GLU A 663 0.13 -18.02 6.37
N SER A 664 -0.03 -17.76 5.08
CA SER A 664 -1.10 -18.33 4.26
C SER A 664 -0.53 -18.97 3.00
N GLY A 665 -1.05 -20.14 2.63
CA GLY A 665 -0.78 -20.79 1.35
C GLY A 665 -1.53 -20.14 0.18
N SER A 666 -1.63 -20.86 -0.93
CA SER A 666 -2.22 -20.38 -2.19
C SER A 666 -3.38 -21.25 -2.69
N ASP A 667 -3.77 -22.27 -1.93
CA ASP A 667 -4.76 -23.27 -2.34
C ASP A 667 -6.15 -23.02 -1.75
N PHE A 668 -7.13 -23.74 -2.27
CA PHE A 668 -8.52 -23.74 -1.78
C PHE A 668 -8.77 -25.03 -1.00
N LEU A 669 -9.56 -24.94 0.07
CA LEU A 669 -10.11 -26.10 0.79
C LEU A 669 -11.62 -26.06 0.69
N ARG A 670 -12.26 -27.14 0.22
CA ARG A 670 -13.71 -27.31 0.33
C ARG A 670 -14.06 -27.71 1.75
N LEU A 671 -15.13 -27.16 2.30
CA LEU A 671 -15.68 -27.63 3.59
C LEU A 671 -16.82 -28.59 3.28
N THR A 672 -16.85 -29.75 3.95
CA THR A 672 -18.02 -30.65 3.84
C THR A 672 -19.25 -29.97 4.43
N PRO A 673 -20.47 -30.34 4.01
CA PRO A 673 -21.70 -29.84 4.62
C PRO A 673 -21.76 -30.12 6.14
N ASP A 674 -21.18 -31.24 6.57
CA ASP A 674 -21.10 -31.69 7.96
C ASP A 674 -19.78 -31.30 8.65
N PHE A 675 -19.13 -30.22 8.20
CA PHE A 675 -17.85 -29.79 8.74
C PHE A 675 -17.93 -29.55 10.26
N GLU A 676 -17.02 -30.18 11.01
CA GLU A 676 -16.95 -30.11 12.47
C GLU A 676 -15.64 -29.46 12.95
N ILE A 677 -15.65 -28.84 14.13
CA ILE A 677 -14.44 -28.33 14.78
C ILE A 677 -14.17 -29.24 15.98
N VAL A 678 -13.02 -29.94 15.98
CA VAL A 678 -12.68 -30.96 16.98
C VAL A 678 -11.48 -30.48 17.81
N SER A 679 -11.63 -30.41 19.14
CA SER A 679 -10.51 -30.21 20.06
C SER A 679 -9.98 -31.54 20.58
N ASP A 680 -8.68 -31.63 20.85
CA ASP A 680 -8.08 -32.81 21.51
C ASP A 680 -8.42 -32.90 23.02
N LEU A 681 -9.08 -31.87 23.58
CA LEU A 681 -9.63 -31.88 24.93
C LEU A 681 -10.96 -32.66 24.94
N ASN A 682 -11.03 -33.74 25.74
CA ASN A 682 -12.24 -34.56 26.02
C ASN A 682 -13.34 -33.81 26.82
N ARG A 683 -13.44 -32.48 26.70
CA ARG A 683 -14.46 -31.63 27.31
C ARG A 683 -15.33 -31.05 26.21
N ALA A 684 -16.66 -31.14 26.38
CA ALA A 684 -17.61 -30.49 25.50
C ALA A 684 -17.20 -29.01 25.33
N LEU A 685 -16.89 -28.64 24.09
CA LEU A 685 -16.71 -27.24 23.72
C LEU A 685 -18.02 -26.51 24.06
N PRO A 686 -17.98 -25.28 24.60
CA PRO A 686 -19.19 -24.49 24.83
C PRO A 686 -20.03 -24.44 23.53
N ASP A 687 -21.35 -24.51 23.64
CA ASP A 687 -22.31 -24.66 22.53
C ASP A 687 -22.09 -23.70 21.33
N ASP A 688 -21.40 -22.56 21.55
CA ASP A 688 -21.08 -21.56 20.53
C ASP A 688 -19.85 -21.90 19.65
N VAL A 689 -18.92 -22.74 20.12
CA VAL A 689 -17.85 -23.31 19.26
C VAL A 689 -18.39 -24.50 18.46
N GLY A 690 -19.42 -25.17 18.99
CA GLY A 690 -20.13 -26.29 18.37
C GLY A 690 -21.18 -25.91 17.33
N ALA A 691 -21.34 -24.63 16.97
CA ALA A 691 -22.24 -24.22 15.91
C ALA A 691 -21.51 -24.23 14.54
N PRO A 692 -21.66 -25.27 13.69
CA PRO A 692 -21.17 -25.27 12.29
C PRO A 692 -21.71 -24.07 11.47
N GLN A 693 -22.70 -23.33 12.01
CA GLN A 693 -23.27 -22.11 11.44
C GLN A 693 -22.36 -20.86 11.47
N SER A 694 -21.35 -20.76 12.35
CA SER A 694 -20.56 -19.53 12.49
C SER A 694 -19.43 -19.40 11.45
N LEU A 695 -18.79 -20.53 11.10
CA LEU A 695 -17.79 -20.65 10.03
C LEU A 695 -18.42 -20.88 8.65
N SER A 696 -19.59 -21.53 8.56
CA SER A 696 -20.34 -21.71 7.28
C SER A 696 -20.84 -20.40 6.65
N LYS A 697 -20.66 -19.25 7.32
CA LYS A 697 -20.99 -17.92 6.79
C LYS A 697 -19.76 -17.15 6.27
N LEU A 698 -18.53 -17.69 6.39
CA LEU A 698 -17.30 -17.13 5.79
C LEU A 698 -17.21 -17.33 4.26
N GLY A 699 -18.08 -18.14 3.66
CA GLY A 699 -18.09 -18.40 2.22
C GLY A 699 -18.52 -17.18 1.40
N ILE A 700 -17.55 -16.47 0.84
CA ILE A 700 -17.77 -15.51 -0.24
C ILE A 700 -18.14 -16.31 -1.49
N ARG A 701 -19.38 -16.20 -1.97
CA ARG A 701 -19.72 -16.62 -3.34
C ARG A 701 -19.30 -15.49 -4.29
N ARG A 702 -18.25 -15.70 -5.09
CA ARG A 702 -18.15 -15.25 -6.49
C ARG A 702 -16.80 -15.58 -7.14
N ALA A 703 -16.86 -16.36 -8.23
CA ALA A 703 -16.27 -16.12 -9.56
C ALA A 703 -16.38 -17.43 -10.37
N GLU A 704 -16.99 -17.39 -11.55
CA GLU A 704 -17.16 -18.55 -12.45
C GLU A 704 -15.81 -19.18 -12.87
N ALA A 705 -14.73 -18.39 -12.81
CA ALA A 705 -13.35 -18.81 -13.07
C ALA A 705 -12.72 -19.68 -11.96
N GLU A 706 -13.20 -19.59 -10.71
CA GLU A 706 -12.67 -20.36 -9.58
C GLU A 706 -13.35 -21.72 -9.41
N ARG A 707 -14.49 -21.91 -10.09
CA ARG A 707 -15.32 -23.11 -10.02
C ARG A 707 -14.53 -24.38 -10.33
N ALA A 708 -13.60 -24.32 -11.28
CA ALA A 708 -12.73 -25.43 -11.66
C ALA A 708 -11.71 -25.81 -10.57
N ARG A 709 -11.12 -24.82 -9.88
CA ARG A 709 -10.15 -25.06 -8.79
C ARG A 709 -10.85 -25.51 -7.50
N ILE A 710 -12.03 -24.96 -7.22
CA ILE A 710 -12.88 -25.40 -6.10
C ILE A 710 -13.38 -26.82 -6.33
N ALA A 711 -13.74 -27.20 -7.57
CA ALA A 711 -14.23 -28.54 -7.88
C ALA A 711 -13.20 -29.66 -7.58
N VAL A 712 -11.91 -29.35 -7.72
CA VAL A 712 -10.80 -30.30 -7.46
C VAL A 712 -10.10 -30.05 -6.12
N ALA A 713 -10.54 -29.05 -5.34
CA ALA A 713 -9.93 -28.73 -4.06
C ALA A 713 -10.17 -29.86 -3.04
N PRO A 714 -9.19 -30.19 -2.18
CA PRO A 714 -9.40 -31.16 -1.12
C PRO A 714 -10.54 -30.75 -0.18
N THR A 715 -11.28 -31.73 0.33
CA THR A 715 -12.36 -31.55 1.30
C THR A 715 -11.83 -31.68 2.72
N LEU A 716 -12.19 -30.70 3.56
CA LEU A 716 -11.96 -30.72 5.00
C LEU A 716 -13.27 -31.09 5.69
N ALA A 717 -13.28 -32.25 6.35
CA ALA A 717 -14.40 -32.71 7.16
C ALA A 717 -14.34 -32.21 8.60
N ALA A 718 -13.14 -32.04 9.16
CA ALA A 718 -12.98 -31.50 10.51
C ALA A 718 -11.73 -30.63 10.66
N LEU A 719 -11.85 -29.51 11.38
CA LEU A 719 -10.70 -28.71 11.82
C LEU A 719 -10.27 -29.18 13.21
N ARG A 720 -9.07 -29.75 13.32
CA ARG A 720 -8.48 -30.13 14.61
C ARG A 720 -7.63 -28.99 15.16
N PHE A 721 -7.88 -28.60 16.40
CA PHE A 721 -7.06 -27.61 17.10
C PHE A 721 -6.51 -28.21 18.39
N ASN A 722 -5.19 -28.06 18.58
CA ASN A 722 -4.49 -28.56 19.75
C ASN A 722 -4.43 -27.44 20.79
N VAL A 723 -5.11 -27.62 21.92
CA VAL A 723 -5.10 -26.66 23.03
C VAL A 723 -4.12 -27.19 24.06
N THR A 724 -3.12 -26.40 24.45
CA THR A 724 -2.12 -26.80 25.44
C THR A 724 -2.76 -27.17 26.79
N ASP A 725 -2.24 -28.20 27.44
CA ASP A 725 -2.79 -28.89 28.63
C ASP A 725 -3.08 -27.99 29.87
N SER A 726 -2.72 -26.70 29.85
CA SER A 726 -2.92 -25.73 30.94
C SER A 726 -4.13 -24.80 30.77
N SER A 727 -4.97 -24.97 29.73
CA SER A 727 -6.04 -24.02 29.41
C SER A 727 -7.26 -24.12 30.33
N SER A 728 -7.79 -22.96 30.76
CA SER A 728 -9.10 -22.87 31.43
C SER A 728 -10.20 -22.49 30.42
N SER A 729 -11.47 -22.63 30.79
CA SER A 729 -12.58 -22.27 29.89
C SER A 729 -12.56 -20.78 29.55
N ILE A 730 -13.05 -20.39 28.37
CA ILE A 730 -13.13 -18.97 27.97
C ILE A 730 -13.93 -18.14 28.99
N SER A 731 -14.97 -18.73 29.60
CA SER A 731 -15.76 -18.09 30.66
C SER A 731 -14.99 -17.94 31.97
N SER A 732 -14.08 -18.86 32.30
CA SER A 732 -13.23 -18.72 33.48
C SER A 732 -12.09 -17.73 33.25
N GLU A 733 -11.53 -17.67 32.05
CA GLU A 733 -10.55 -16.63 31.67
C GLU A 733 -11.18 -15.22 31.74
N ALA A 734 -12.42 -15.04 31.27
CA ALA A 734 -13.13 -13.74 31.30
C ALA A 734 -13.32 -13.15 32.71
N ASN A 735 -13.26 -13.98 33.74
CA ASN A 735 -13.45 -13.58 35.14
C ASN A 735 -12.12 -13.34 35.87
N LYS A 736 -10.97 -13.54 35.21
CA LYS A 736 -9.66 -13.25 35.79
C LYS A 736 -9.33 -11.77 35.65
N LEU A 737 -8.39 -11.30 36.47
CA LEU A 737 -7.77 -10.01 36.24
C LEU A 737 -6.84 -10.09 35.01
N TYR A 738 -6.67 -8.98 34.31
CA TYR A 738 -5.98 -8.88 33.03
C TYR A 738 -4.50 -9.36 33.05
N ASP A 739 -3.85 -9.38 34.22
CA ASP A 739 -2.49 -9.89 34.44
C ASP A 739 -2.42 -11.41 34.61
N GLN A 740 -3.59 -12.05 34.81
CA GLN A 740 -3.75 -13.50 35.00
C GLN A 740 -4.42 -14.19 33.80
N MET A 741 -4.89 -13.42 32.82
CA MET A 741 -5.51 -13.94 31.60
C MET A 741 -4.45 -14.47 30.61
N ASP A 742 -4.68 -15.65 30.04
CA ASP A 742 -3.90 -16.15 28.90
C ASP A 742 -4.80 -16.33 27.67
N GLU A 743 -4.68 -15.41 26.72
CA GLU A 743 -5.39 -15.42 25.43
C GLU A 743 -4.47 -15.81 24.26
N THR A 744 -3.35 -16.46 24.53
CA THR A 744 -2.39 -16.89 23.51
C THR A 744 -2.92 -18.11 22.76
N TYR A 745 -2.91 -18.07 21.43
CA TYR A 745 -3.29 -19.24 20.63
C TYR A 745 -2.38 -19.44 19.42
N THR A 746 -2.22 -20.72 19.04
CA THR A 746 -1.67 -21.14 17.76
C THR A 746 -2.75 -21.88 17.00
N LEU A 747 -3.04 -21.43 15.78
CA LEU A 747 -4.03 -22.05 14.90
C LEU A 747 -3.32 -22.51 13.63
N ASP A 748 -3.18 -23.83 13.53
CA ASP A 748 -2.65 -24.52 12.37
C ASP A 748 -3.80 -25.20 11.62
N ILE A 749 -4.22 -24.60 10.52
CA ILE A 749 -5.22 -25.20 9.63
C ILE A 749 -4.48 -26.17 8.70
N VAL A 750 -4.15 -27.34 9.25
CA VAL A 750 -3.59 -28.48 8.52
C VAL A 750 -4.71 -29.48 8.29
N TYR A 751 -4.82 -30.00 7.06
CA TYR A 751 -5.88 -30.92 6.68
C TYR A 751 -5.32 -32.29 6.31
N THR A 752 -6.06 -33.34 6.66
CA THR A 752 -5.85 -34.71 6.19
C THR A 752 -6.83 -34.98 5.06
N LEU A 753 -6.37 -35.63 3.99
CA LEU A 753 -7.19 -35.92 2.81
C LEU A 753 -8.24 -36.99 3.13
N GLU A 754 -9.52 -36.63 3.13
CA GLU A 754 -10.61 -37.59 2.99
C GLU A 754 -11.38 -37.30 1.70
N GLU A 755 -11.49 -38.31 0.83
CA GLU A 755 -12.31 -38.26 -0.37
C GLU A 755 -13.78 -38.34 0.03
N SER A 756 -14.51 -37.23 -0.13
CA SER A 756 -15.95 -37.18 0.02
C SER A 756 -16.58 -36.70 -1.29
N GLU A 757 -17.38 -37.55 -1.93
CA GLU A 757 -18.17 -37.20 -3.11
C GLU A 757 -19.47 -36.51 -2.67
N GLY A 758 -19.49 -35.18 -2.69
CA GLY A 758 -20.69 -34.38 -2.46
C GLY A 758 -20.52 -32.91 -2.87
N PRO A 759 -21.61 -32.19 -3.21
CA PRO A 759 -21.55 -30.79 -3.61
C PRO A 759 -21.24 -29.88 -2.41
N ALA A 760 -19.96 -29.54 -2.22
CA ALA A 760 -19.55 -28.56 -1.20
C ALA A 760 -20.04 -27.15 -1.55
N THR A 761 -20.80 -26.52 -0.64
CA THR A 761 -21.30 -25.13 -0.79
C THR A 761 -20.35 -24.06 -0.25
N LEU A 762 -19.27 -24.46 0.43
CA LEU A 762 -18.36 -23.60 1.19
C LEU A 762 -16.90 -23.95 0.93
N TYR A 763 -16.04 -22.93 0.88
CA TYR A 763 -14.61 -23.09 0.65
C TYR A 763 -13.78 -22.03 1.38
N LEU A 764 -12.60 -22.43 1.84
CA LEU A 764 -11.54 -21.59 2.43
C LEU A 764 -10.51 -21.26 1.35
N ARG A 765 -10.02 -20.02 1.31
CA ARG A 765 -9.01 -19.56 0.34
C ARG A 765 -7.65 -19.41 0.99
N ASN A 766 -6.58 -19.55 0.22
CA ASN A 766 -5.19 -19.33 0.65
C ASN A 766 -4.77 -20.26 1.80
N ALA A 767 -5.29 -21.49 1.79
CA ALA A 767 -4.90 -22.52 2.73
C ALA A 767 -3.56 -23.18 2.31
N PRO A 768 -2.82 -23.80 3.24
CA PRO A 768 -3.05 -23.83 4.69
C PRO A 768 -2.82 -22.46 5.35
N HIS A 769 -3.40 -22.26 6.54
CA HIS A 769 -3.13 -21.08 7.36
C HIS A 769 -2.40 -21.49 8.63
N HIS A 770 -1.33 -20.78 8.95
CA HIS A 770 -0.60 -20.90 10.20
C HIS A 770 -0.64 -19.54 10.90
N ILE A 771 -1.29 -19.49 12.06
CA ILE A 771 -1.51 -18.26 12.83
C ILE A 771 -0.95 -18.45 14.23
N ARG A 772 -0.14 -17.49 14.68
CA ARG A 772 0.26 -17.38 16.09
C ARG A 772 -0.08 -15.98 16.57
N ASP A 773 -0.84 -15.88 17.65
CA ASP A 773 -1.47 -14.63 18.00
C ASP A 773 -1.65 -14.47 19.51
N ARG A 774 -1.61 -13.22 19.96
CA ARG A 774 -1.86 -12.79 21.34
C ARG A 774 -2.26 -11.30 21.34
N PRO A 775 -3.08 -10.84 22.29
CA PRO A 775 -3.45 -9.43 22.36
C PRO A 775 -2.26 -8.54 22.76
N ALA A 776 -2.21 -7.32 22.22
CA ALA A 776 -1.27 -6.29 22.62
C ALA A 776 -1.63 -5.67 23.97
N PHE A 777 -2.92 -5.47 24.23
CA PHE A 777 -3.45 -4.95 25.49
C PHE A 777 -4.44 -5.95 26.12
N PRO A 778 -4.33 -6.21 27.44
CA PRO A 778 -5.14 -7.23 28.07
C PRO A 778 -6.53 -6.71 28.48
N HIS A 779 -6.73 -5.41 28.65
CA HIS A 779 -8.04 -4.78 28.82
C HIS A 779 -8.50 -4.17 27.49
N ARG A 780 -9.62 -4.65 26.94
CA ARG A 780 -10.17 -4.22 25.65
C ARG A 780 -11.66 -3.97 25.79
N GLY A 781 -11.95 -2.79 26.35
CA GLY A 781 -13.28 -2.41 26.81
C GLY A 781 -14.18 -1.76 25.75
N PHE A 782 -15.47 -1.95 25.92
CA PHE A 782 -16.53 -1.16 25.29
C PHE A 782 -17.49 -0.67 26.37
N VAL A 783 -17.77 0.63 26.41
CA VAL A 783 -18.70 1.25 27.36
C VAL A 783 -20.07 1.41 26.69
N LEU A 784 -21.14 0.93 27.34
CA LEU A 784 -22.52 1.24 26.94
C LEU A 784 -23.24 1.91 28.11
N ASP A 785 -23.80 3.07 27.83
CA ASP A 785 -24.71 3.80 28.69
C ASP A 785 -26.15 3.35 28.43
N THR A 786 -26.75 2.74 29.44
CA THR A 786 -28.15 2.31 29.41
C THR A 786 -29.08 3.17 30.29
N ALA A 787 -28.54 4.24 30.88
CA ALA A 787 -29.27 5.16 31.73
C ALA A 787 -29.83 6.33 30.93
N ARG A 788 -29.06 6.91 30.01
CA ARG A 788 -29.56 7.96 29.10
C ARG A 788 -30.63 7.42 28.17
N ASN A 789 -30.49 6.18 27.70
CA ASN A 789 -31.50 5.45 26.94
C ASN A 789 -31.52 3.97 27.34
N PHE A 790 -32.69 3.38 27.52
CA PHE A 790 -32.81 1.95 27.81
C PHE A 790 -32.51 1.07 26.59
N TYR A 791 -31.80 -0.04 26.81
CA TYR A 791 -31.52 -1.06 25.79
C TYR A 791 -32.01 -2.44 26.22
N PRO A 792 -32.90 -3.10 25.44
CA PRO A 792 -33.44 -4.40 25.84
C PRO A 792 -32.35 -5.49 25.80
N VAL A 793 -32.45 -6.51 26.67
CA VAL A 793 -31.47 -7.61 26.79
C VAL A 793 -31.08 -8.25 25.43
N PRO A 794 -32.00 -8.52 24.49
CA PRO A 794 -31.63 -9.04 23.17
C PRO A 794 -30.71 -8.11 22.35
N ALA A 795 -30.74 -6.80 22.58
CA ALA A 795 -29.80 -5.86 21.98
C ALA A 795 -28.41 -6.01 22.60
N LEU A 796 -28.33 -6.19 23.93
CA LEU A 796 -27.08 -6.46 24.65
C LEU A 796 -26.44 -7.77 24.16
N TYR A 797 -27.22 -8.82 23.90
CA TYR A 797 -26.68 -10.08 23.35
C TYR A 797 -26.05 -9.91 21.96
N LYS A 798 -26.72 -9.18 21.06
CA LYS A 798 -26.16 -8.86 19.73
C LYS A 798 -24.89 -8.02 19.84
N MET A 799 -24.84 -7.15 20.85
CA MET A 799 -23.65 -6.37 21.15
C MET A 799 -22.49 -7.31 21.55
N LEU A 800 -22.71 -8.15 22.56
CA LEU A 800 -21.71 -9.10 23.04
C LEU A 800 -21.22 -10.06 21.94
N ASP A 801 -22.11 -10.51 21.05
CA ASP A 801 -21.74 -11.34 19.89
C ASP A 801 -20.72 -10.67 18.96
N THR A 802 -20.89 -9.38 18.66
CA THR A 802 -19.95 -8.71 17.75
C THR A 802 -18.70 -8.25 18.48
N MET A 803 -18.77 -7.95 19.79
CA MET A 803 -17.61 -7.62 20.62
C MET A 803 -16.63 -8.80 20.59
N SER A 804 -17.18 -10.01 20.81
CA SER A 804 -16.43 -11.25 20.69
C SER A 804 -15.85 -11.43 19.28
N SER A 805 -16.61 -11.09 18.23
CA SER A 805 -16.14 -11.22 16.83
C SER A 805 -14.94 -10.33 16.46
N VAL A 806 -14.69 -9.26 17.21
CA VAL A 806 -13.52 -8.38 17.06
C VAL A 806 -12.53 -8.52 18.21
N LYS A 807 -12.74 -9.49 19.10
CA LYS A 807 -11.88 -9.83 20.25
C LYS A 807 -11.83 -8.77 21.36
N MET A 808 -12.89 -7.99 21.56
CA MET A 808 -13.08 -7.19 22.78
C MET A 808 -13.47 -8.10 23.95
N ASN A 809 -13.00 -7.81 25.16
CA ASN A 809 -13.12 -8.70 26.32
C ASN A 809 -13.67 -8.04 27.60
N VAL A 810 -13.99 -6.73 27.58
CA VAL A 810 -14.66 -6.08 28.71
C VAL A 810 -15.87 -5.30 28.20
N PHE A 811 -17.04 -5.60 28.77
CA PHE A 811 -18.23 -4.78 28.66
C PHE A 811 -18.32 -3.92 29.91
N HIS A 812 -18.03 -2.63 29.76
CA HIS A 812 -18.25 -1.63 30.80
C HIS A 812 -19.71 -1.16 30.69
N TRP A 813 -20.53 -1.57 31.65
CA TRP A 813 -21.95 -1.31 31.65
C TRP A 813 -22.24 -0.14 32.60
N HIS A 814 -22.34 1.05 31.99
CA HIS A 814 -22.79 2.26 32.64
C HIS A 814 -24.32 2.20 32.75
N VAL A 815 -24.79 1.64 33.87
CA VAL A 815 -26.16 1.13 33.97
C VAL A 815 -27.14 2.15 34.57
N VAL A 816 -26.66 3.12 35.35
CA VAL A 816 -27.46 4.15 36.05
C VAL A 816 -26.82 5.52 35.89
N ASP A 817 -27.63 6.58 35.85
CA ASP A 817 -27.18 7.98 35.75
C ASP A 817 -28.31 8.95 36.21
N ALA A 818 -28.12 10.26 36.07
CA ALA A 818 -29.03 11.34 36.46
C ALA A 818 -30.40 11.25 35.80
N GLN A 819 -30.49 10.76 34.57
CA GLN A 819 -31.74 10.70 33.80
C GLN A 819 -32.57 9.45 34.11
N SER A 820 -31.95 8.32 34.46
CA SER A 820 -32.70 7.15 34.87
C SER A 820 -31.90 6.13 35.69
N TRP A 821 -32.63 5.36 36.51
CA TRP A 821 -32.14 4.23 37.29
C TRP A 821 -32.83 2.93 36.85
N PRO A 822 -32.40 2.24 35.78
CA PRO A 822 -33.05 1.03 35.30
C PRO A 822 -32.68 -0.24 36.08
N LEU A 823 -31.61 -0.23 36.90
CA LEU A 823 -31.15 -1.41 37.64
C LEU A 823 -32.01 -1.69 38.86
N VAL A 824 -32.68 -2.85 38.88
CA VAL A 824 -33.50 -3.26 40.04
C VAL A 824 -32.60 -3.68 41.20
N SER A 825 -32.71 -2.95 42.32
CA SER A 825 -32.09 -3.30 43.60
C SER A 825 -33.09 -4.07 44.48
N SER A 826 -32.60 -5.14 45.09
CA SER A 826 -33.30 -5.89 46.14
C SER A 826 -33.34 -5.14 47.47
N THR A 827 -32.32 -4.32 47.74
CA THR A 827 -32.22 -3.51 48.95
C THR A 827 -33.11 -2.26 48.86
N PHE A 828 -33.14 -1.62 47.68
CA PHE A 828 -33.85 -0.38 47.41
C PHE A 828 -34.70 -0.50 46.13
N PRO A 829 -35.80 -1.30 46.16
CA PRO A 829 -36.62 -1.56 44.97
C PRO A 829 -37.29 -0.30 44.42
N ASP A 830 -37.50 0.72 45.26
CA ASP A 830 -38.11 1.98 44.86
C ASP A 830 -37.23 2.79 43.89
N LEU A 831 -35.91 2.55 43.84
CA LEU A 831 -35.01 3.21 42.88
C LEU A 831 -35.42 2.95 41.44
N ALA A 832 -35.55 1.67 41.05
CA ALA A 832 -35.98 1.35 39.69
C ALA A 832 -37.45 1.66 39.46
N ARG A 833 -38.28 1.54 40.49
CA ARG A 833 -39.72 1.82 40.41
C ARG A 833 -40.03 3.28 40.05
N TYR A 834 -39.28 4.22 40.61
CA TYR A 834 -39.51 5.65 40.39
C TYR A 834 -38.44 6.33 39.53
N GLY A 835 -37.25 5.75 39.44
CA GLY A 835 -36.12 6.27 38.69
C GLY A 835 -35.97 5.71 37.26
N ALA A 836 -36.59 4.57 36.91
CA ALA A 836 -36.57 4.08 35.53
C ALA A 836 -37.58 4.84 34.65
N TYR A 837 -37.37 4.83 33.32
CA TYR A 837 -38.31 5.43 32.38
C TYR A 837 -39.72 4.78 32.41
N SER A 838 -39.77 3.47 32.63
CA SER A 838 -41.01 2.71 32.83
C SER A 838 -40.72 1.34 33.45
N ASP A 839 -41.75 0.66 33.98
CA ASP A 839 -41.62 -0.71 34.53
C ASP A 839 -41.01 -1.71 33.53
N ALA A 840 -41.24 -1.50 32.22
CA ALA A 840 -40.73 -2.35 31.15
C ALA A 840 -39.29 -2.04 30.74
N GLU A 841 -38.74 -0.90 31.19
CA GLU A 841 -37.41 -0.40 30.87
C GLU A 841 -36.49 -0.54 32.09
N THR A 842 -36.54 -1.73 32.69
CA THR A 842 -35.74 -2.11 33.87
C THR A 842 -34.89 -3.34 33.57
N TYR A 843 -33.79 -3.48 34.31
CA TYR A 843 -32.96 -4.70 34.33
C TYR A 843 -33.16 -5.40 35.67
N SER A 844 -33.83 -6.55 35.65
CA SER A 844 -33.95 -7.38 36.85
C SER A 844 -32.60 -8.03 37.22
N ILE A 845 -32.47 -8.47 38.46
CA ILE A 845 -31.31 -9.28 38.92
C ILE A 845 -31.12 -10.51 38.02
N HIS A 846 -32.22 -11.10 37.54
CA HIS A 846 -32.17 -12.22 36.59
C HIS A 846 -31.58 -11.80 35.24
N ASP A 847 -31.99 -10.65 34.69
CA ASP A 847 -31.49 -10.14 33.41
C ASP A 847 -29.99 -9.87 33.48
N VAL A 848 -29.53 -9.21 34.55
CA VAL A 848 -28.09 -8.95 34.77
C VAL A 848 -27.32 -10.27 34.85
N GLY A 849 -27.81 -11.25 35.62
CA GLY A 849 -27.21 -12.57 35.71
C GLY A 849 -27.14 -13.31 34.36
N GLN A 850 -28.16 -13.18 33.50
CA GLN A 850 -28.14 -13.75 32.15
C GLN A 850 -27.14 -13.03 31.24
N VAL A 851 -27.07 -11.69 31.29
CA VAL A 851 -26.09 -10.91 30.52
C VAL A 851 -24.66 -11.25 30.92
N VAL A 852 -24.36 -11.32 32.22
CA VAL A 852 -23.05 -11.73 32.74
C VAL A 852 -22.69 -13.14 32.28
N LYS A 853 -23.63 -14.09 32.37
CA LYS A 853 -23.41 -15.46 31.91
C LYS A 853 -23.17 -15.54 30.39
N TYR A 854 -23.96 -14.80 29.60
CA TYR A 854 -23.88 -14.77 28.15
C TYR A 854 -22.57 -14.12 27.66
N ALA A 855 -22.14 -13.03 28.31
CA ALA A 855 -20.87 -12.36 28.08
C ALA A 855 -19.68 -13.26 28.41
N GLY A 856 -19.72 -13.95 29.56
CA GLY A 856 -18.67 -14.89 29.96
C GLY A 856 -18.46 -16.01 28.94
N ALA A 857 -19.54 -16.59 28.39
CA ALA A 857 -19.47 -17.59 27.33
C ALA A 857 -18.76 -17.11 26.04
N ARG A 858 -18.61 -15.79 25.87
CA ARG A 858 -17.96 -15.12 24.73
C ARG A 858 -16.58 -14.56 25.05
N GLY A 859 -16.06 -14.81 26.26
CA GLY A 859 -14.79 -14.24 26.72
C GLY A 859 -14.88 -12.78 27.14
N ILE A 860 -16.07 -12.30 27.53
CA ILE A 860 -16.31 -10.90 27.89
C ILE A 860 -16.64 -10.79 29.38
N SER A 861 -15.85 -10.01 30.11
CA SER A 861 -16.11 -9.61 31.50
C SER A 861 -17.10 -8.46 31.55
N VAL A 862 -18.08 -8.46 32.46
CA VAL A 862 -19.05 -7.36 32.61
C VAL A 862 -18.69 -6.51 33.82
N MET A 863 -18.07 -5.36 33.59
CA MET A 863 -17.76 -4.39 34.64
C MET A 863 -18.98 -3.47 34.82
N LEU A 864 -19.67 -3.57 35.95
CA LEU A 864 -20.79 -2.68 36.28
C LEU A 864 -20.26 -1.33 36.76
N GLU A 865 -20.99 -0.27 36.45
CA GLU A 865 -20.77 1.08 36.95
C GLU A 865 -22.02 1.63 37.59
N LEU A 866 -21.88 2.06 38.85
CA LEU A 866 -22.86 2.87 39.54
C LEU A 866 -22.17 4.19 39.85
N ASP A 867 -22.40 5.17 39.00
CA ASP A 867 -21.68 6.44 39.05
C ASP A 867 -22.12 7.29 40.25
N MET A 868 -21.16 7.62 41.11
CA MET A 868 -21.36 8.37 42.34
C MET A 868 -20.10 9.19 42.69
N PRO A 869 -20.22 10.35 43.36
CA PRO A 869 -21.46 11.00 43.82
C PRO A 869 -22.10 11.93 42.77
N GLY A 870 -21.45 12.17 41.63
CA GLY A 870 -22.05 12.86 40.47
C GLY A 870 -23.19 12.03 39.85
N HIS A 871 -23.83 12.52 38.79
CA HIS A 871 -24.71 11.69 37.93
C HIS A 871 -25.82 10.88 38.66
N THR A 872 -26.39 11.43 39.74
CA THR A 872 -27.25 10.67 40.67
C THR A 872 -28.63 11.28 40.89
N ALA A 873 -29.02 12.29 40.10
CA ALA A 873 -30.29 12.99 40.26
C ALA A 873 -31.54 12.08 40.22
N SER A 874 -31.50 10.95 39.50
CA SER A 874 -32.60 9.99 39.40
C SER A 874 -32.96 9.31 40.73
N ILE A 875 -32.03 9.29 41.69
CA ILE A 875 -32.25 8.77 43.05
C ILE A 875 -33.31 9.60 43.79
N ALA A 876 -33.39 10.91 43.52
CA ALA A 876 -34.31 11.80 44.21
C ALA A 876 -35.80 11.49 43.97
N HIS A 877 -36.12 10.70 42.93
CA HIS A 877 -37.46 10.21 42.70
C HIS A 877 -37.94 9.23 43.78
N ALA A 878 -37.01 8.54 44.47
CA ALA A 878 -37.30 7.62 45.56
C ALA A 878 -36.80 8.14 46.92
N TYR A 879 -35.60 8.73 46.95
CA TYR A 879 -34.90 9.17 48.17
C TYR A 879 -34.33 10.58 48.00
N PRO A 880 -35.18 11.63 47.96
CA PRO A 880 -34.72 13.01 47.79
C PRO A 880 -33.81 13.49 48.93
N GLU A 881 -33.90 12.90 50.12
CA GLU A 881 -33.05 13.22 51.29
C GLU A 881 -31.55 12.92 51.08
N TYR A 882 -31.21 12.10 50.09
CA TYR A 882 -29.82 11.78 49.78
C TYR A 882 -29.22 12.63 48.66
N ILE A 883 -29.97 13.56 48.08
CA ILE A 883 -29.55 14.33 46.90
C ILE A 883 -29.48 15.84 47.21
N ALA A 884 -28.27 16.40 47.12
CA ALA A 884 -28.01 17.83 47.16
C ALA A 884 -28.45 18.51 45.85
N CYS A 885 -28.94 19.74 45.94
CA CYS A 885 -29.36 20.59 44.80
C CYS A 885 -30.39 19.95 43.87
N HIS A 886 -31.19 19.04 44.40
CA HIS A 886 -32.24 18.38 43.64
C HIS A 886 -33.11 19.41 42.90
N ASP A 887 -33.17 19.25 41.58
CA ASP A 887 -33.98 20.07 40.68
C ASP A 887 -33.64 21.58 40.66
N ALA A 888 -32.44 21.97 41.10
CA ALA A 888 -31.95 23.35 41.05
C ALA A 888 -32.02 23.94 39.63
N ARG A 889 -32.27 25.26 39.53
CA ARG A 889 -32.46 25.98 38.26
C ARG A 889 -31.60 27.27 38.21
N PRO A 890 -30.95 27.57 37.07
CA PRO A 890 -30.84 26.74 35.86
C PRO A 890 -29.95 25.51 36.13
N TRP A 891 -30.36 24.32 35.65
CA TRP A 891 -29.66 23.05 35.93
C TRP A 891 -28.18 23.10 35.53
N SER A 892 -27.84 23.83 34.46
CA SER A 892 -26.48 23.97 33.93
C SER A 892 -25.50 24.68 34.87
N ALA A 893 -25.99 25.29 35.95
CA ALA A 893 -25.15 25.86 36.99
C ALA A 893 -24.81 24.85 38.09
N TYR A 894 -25.63 23.80 38.26
CA TYR A 894 -25.62 22.88 39.41
C TYR A 894 -25.33 21.43 39.04
N ALA A 895 -25.29 21.08 37.76
CA ALA A 895 -24.91 19.77 37.27
C ALA A 895 -24.27 19.88 35.89
N ALA A 896 -23.49 18.86 35.52
CA ALA A 896 -22.91 18.74 34.18
C ALA A 896 -23.97 18.44 33.11
N GLU A 897 -25.06 17.78 33.51
CA GLU A 897 -26.20 17.46 32.65
C GLU A 897 -27.55 17.54 33.39
N PRO A 898 -28.68 17.64 32.68
CA PRO A 898 -30.00 17.66 33.32
C PRO A 898 -30.48 16.24 33.63
N PRO A 899 -31.21 16.01 34.74
CA PRO A 899 -31.60 16.98 35.78
C PRO A 899 -30.50 17.25 36.82
N ALA A 900 -30.60 18.37 37.54
CA ALA A 900 -29.64 18.71 38.59
C ALA A 900 -29.87 17.89 39.87
N GLY A 901 -28.78 17.35 40.42
CA GLY A 901 -28.77 16.60 41.68
C GLY A 901 -27.50 15.74 41.81
N GLN A 902 -26.90 15.72 43.00
CA GLN A 902 -25.74 14.87 43.33
C GLN A 902 -25.89 14.29 44.74
N ILE A 903 -25.30 13.14 45.04
CA ILE A 903 -25.38 12.57 46.39
C ILE A 903 -24.77 13.53 47.43
N THR A 904 -25.51 13.83 48.50
CA THR A 904 -25.05 14.73 49.55
C THR A 904 -23.81 14.17 50.26
N LEU A 905 -22.82 15.03 50.51
CA LEU A 905 -21.54 14.66 51.12
C LEU A 905 -21.51 14.94 52.62
N GLY A 906 -20.71 14.18 53.36
CA GLY A 906 -20.52 14.36 54.80
C GLY A 906 -21.69 13.88 55.69
N HIS A 907 -22.70 13.25 55.10
CA HIS A 907 -23.82 12.62 55.79
C HIS A 907 -23.63 11.10 55.86
N HIS A 908 -23.67 10.54 57.07
CA HIS A 908 -23.42 9.10 57.30
C HIS A 908 -24.45 8.21 56.57
N ASP A 909 -25.72 8.60 56.57
CA ASP A 909 -26.80 7.80 55.96
C ASP A 909 -26.69 7.76 54.43
N ALA A 910 -26.23 8.85 53.79
CA ALA A 910 -26.01 8.90 52.35
C ALA A 910 -24.82 8.01 51.93
N LEU A 911 -23.72 8.04 52.69
CA LEU A 911 -22.59 7.13 52.47
C LEU A 911 -23.00 5.66 52.65
N LEU A 912 -23.68 5.32 53.74
CA LEU A 912 -24.18 3.95 53.98
C LEU A 912 -25.13 3.47 52.88
N PHE A 913 -25.97 4.37 52.35
CA PHE A 913 -26.85 4.08 51.23
C PHE A 913 -26.04 3.69 49.98
N SER A 914 -25.02 4.48 49.62
CA SER A 914 -24.11 4.19 48.50
C SER A 914 -23.31 2.90 48.70
N GLU A 915 -22.81 2.65 49.90
CA GLU A 915 -22.10 1.40 50.24
C GLU A 915 -23.01 0.17 50.04
N ARG A 916 -24.28 0.24 50.47
CA ARG A 916 -25.23 -0.87 50.27
C ARG A 916 -25.52 -1.14 48.79
N LEU A 917 -25.61 -0.10 47.97
CA LEU A 917 -25.79 -0.26 46.51
C LEU A 917 -24.57 -0.90 45.86
N LEU A 918 -23.36 -0.46 46.21
CA LEU A 918 -22.12 -1.04 45.69
C LEU A 918 -21.90 -2.48 46.20
N HIS A 919 -22.31 -2.78 47.43
CA HIS A 919 -22.33 -4.15 47.95
C HIS A 919 -23.20 -5.05 47.06
N GLU A 920 -24.40 -4.61 46.71
CA GLU A 920 -25.29 -5.39 45.85
C GLU A 920 -24.72 -5.54 44.43
N ALA A 921 -24.24 -4.44 43.83
CA ALA A 921 -23.63 -4.45 42.51
C ALA A 921 -22.42 -5.39 42.43
N ALA A 922 -21.60 -5.44 43.48
CA ALA A 922 -20.48 -6.37 43.57
C ALA A 922 -20.90 -7.84 43.48
N LEU A 923 -22.09 -8.20 44.01
CA LEU A 923 -22.60 -9.56 43.95
C LEU A 923 -23.23 -9.91 42.58
N LEU A 924 -23.66 -8.91 41.80
CA LEU A 924 -24.30 -9.10 40.50
C LEU A 924 -23.33 -9.44 39.36
N THR A 925 -22.04 -9.11 39.51
CA THR A 925 -21.03 -9.37 38.49
C THR A 925 -19.89 -10.26 38.96
N ALA A 926 -19.45 -11.16 38.06
CA ALA A 926 -18.25 -11.98 38.25
C ALA A 926 -16.95 -11.24 37.88
N SER A 927 -17.03 -10.01 37.37
CA SER A 927 -15.84 -9.22 37.03
C SER A 927 -15.00 -8.90 38.26
N PRO A 928 -13.66 -8.95 38.18
CA PRO A 928 -12.80 -8.50 39.29
C PRO A 928 -12.81 -6.97 39.46
N LEU A 929 -13.43 -6.23 38.53
CA LEU A 929 -13.52 -4.78 38.52
C LEU A 929 -14.96 -4.34 38.81
N LEU A 930 -15.10 -3.23 39.53
CA LEU A 930 -16.38 -2.53 39.74
C LEU A 930 -16.11 -1.02 39.69
N SER A 931 -16.82 -0.29 38.83
CA SER A 931 -16.68 1.17 38.74
C SER A 931 -17.60 1.85 39.74
N THR A 932 -17.05 2.82 40.47
CA THR A 932 -17.80 3.75 41.33
C THR A 932 -18.04 5.09 40.64
N GLY A 933 -17.58 5.26 39.39
CA GLY A 933 -17.69 6.51 38.63
C GLY A 933 -16.80 7.63 39.19
N GLY A 934 -17.40 8.80 39.43
CA GLY A 934 -16.74 9.96 40.02
C GLY A 934 -16.27 11.01 39.00
N ASP A 935 -16.95 11.12 37.87
CA ASP A 935 -16.75 12.16 36.87
C ASP A 935 -17.64 13.40 37.12
N GLU A 936 -17.24 14.49 36.46
CA GLU A 936 -18.01 15.74 36.31
C GLU A 936 -18.69 16.34 37.57
N ILE A 937 -18.08 16.17 38.75
CA ILE A 937 -18.60 16.74 40.01
C ILE A 937 -18.75 18.26 39.90
N ASN A 938 -19.97 18.74 40.15
CA ASN A 938 -20.31 20.15 40.25
C ASN A 938 -20.14 20.65 41.69
N GLU A 939 -19.05 21.37 41.93
CA GLU A 939 -18.71 21.92 43.26
C GLU A 939 -19.71 22.98 43.72
N ARG A 940 -20.28 23.77 42.79
CA ARG A 940 -21.24 24.82 43.11
C ARG A 940 -22.48 24.25 43.77
N CYS A 941 -22.90 23.05 43.38
CA CYS A 941 -23.98 22.36 44.05
C CYS A 941 -23.68 22.21 45.55
N TYR A 942 -22.56 21.60 45.92
CA TYR A 942 -22.23 21.38 47.33
C TYR A 942 -21.97 22.67 48.11
N LEU A 943 -21.41 23.69 47.47
CA LEU A 943 -21.12 24.97 48.12
C LEU A 943 -22.37 25.82 48.40
N GLU A 944 -23.42 25.68 47.57
CA GLU A 944 -24.68 26.41 47.73
C GLU A 944 -25.79 25.57 48.40
N ASP A 945 -25.56 24.27 48.62
CA ASP A 945 -26.42 23.38 49.38
C ASP A 945 -26.22 23.59 50.90
N GLU A 946 -27.27 24.02 51.60
CA GLU A 946 -27.16 24.43 53.01
C GLU A 946 -26.73 23.26 53.92
N ASP A 947 -27.16 22.03 53.63
CA ASP A 947 -26.85 20.85 54.42
C ASP A 947 -25.38 20.47 54.28
N THR A 948 -24.87 20.40 53.04
CA THR A 948 -23.44 20.13 52.80
C THR A 948 -22.56 21.27 53.35
N ALA A 949 -22.94 22.53 53.15
CA ALA A 949 -22.23 23.68 53.68
C ALA A 949 -22.25 23.76 55.22
N ALA A 950 -23.32 23.26 55.87
CA ALA A 950 -23.38 23.14 57.34
C ALA A 950 -22.42 22.06 57.85
N VAL A 951 -22.32 20.91 57.16
CA VAL A 951 -21.37 19.86 57.52
C VAL A 951 -19.92 20.35 57.39
N MET A 952 -19.59 21.03 56.28
CA MET A 952 -18.25 21.63 56.08
C MET A 952 -17.88 22.60 57.22
N ARG A 953 -18.81 23.49 57.60
CA ARG A 953 -18.62 24.44 58.72
C ARG A 953 -18.45 23.73 60.05
N SER A 954 -19.28 22.72 60.35
CA SER A 954 -19.25 22.03 61.64
C SER A 954 -18.01 21.16 61.84
N ARG A 955 -17.50 20.55 60.77
CA ARG A 955 -16.33 19.66 60.78
C ARG A 955 -15.03 20.39 60.45
N ASN A 956 -15.10 21.67 60.10
CA ASN A 956 -13.97 22.45 59.58
C ASN A 956 -13.24 21.71 58.45
N ALA A 957 -14.03 21.15 57.52
CA ALA A 957 -13.58 20.31 56.41
C ALA A 957 -13.78 21.03 55.07
N THR A 958 -12.89 20.76 54.11
CA THR A 958 -13.06 21.19 52.72
C THR A 958 -14.02 20.28 51.97
N LEU A 959 -14.44 20.69 50.77
CA LEU A 959 -15.26 19.83 49.92
C LEU A 959 -14.51 18.54 49.53
N ASP A 960 -13.23 18.66 49.20
CA ASP A 960 -12.38 17.52 48.84
C ASP A 960 -12.15 16.56 50.02
N ASP A 961 -12.14 17.05 51.27
CA ASP A 961 -12.10 16.19 52.46
C ASP A 961 -13.38 15.33 52.55
N LEU A 962 -14.55 15.92 52.33
CA LEU A 962 -15.83 15.21 52.38
C LEU A 962 -16.00 14.26 51.19
N LEU A 963 -15.53 14.67 50.00
CA LEU A 963 -15.50 13.83 48.80
C LEU A 963 -14.54 12.65 48.99
N GLY A 964 -13.36 12.89 49.55
CA GLY A 964 -12.38 11.85 49.87
C GLY A 964 -12.95 10.82 50.84
N GLU A 965 -13.64 11.25 51.90
CA GLU A 965 -14.34 10.34 52.82
C GLU A 965 -15.36 9.44 52.08
N PHE A 966 -16.17 10.03 51.21
CA PHE A 966 -17.17 9.29 50.44
C PHE A 966 -16.55 8.28 49.47
N VAL A 967 -15.55 8.70 48.68
CA VAL A 967 -14.87 7.85 47.69
C VAL A 967 -14.10 6.72 48.38
N ILE A 968 -13.42 6.99 49.50
CA ILE A 968 -12.70 5.96 50.24
C ILE A 968 -13.67 4.94 50.85
N GLY A 969 -14.77 5.37 51.46
CA GLY A 969 -15.77 4.45 52.04
C GLY A 969 -16.42 3.54 50.99
N THR A 970 -16.80 4.12 49.84
CA THR A 970 -17.32 3.35 48.71
C THR A 970 -16.27 2.37 48.15
N HIS A 971 -15.01 2.77 48.02
CA HIS A 971 -13.92 1.88 47.57
C HIS A 971 -13.65 0.75 48.56
N ASP A 972 -13.68 1.00 49.85
CA ASP A 972 -13.49 -0.01 50.88
C ASP A 972 -14.59 -1.08 50.83
N THR A 973 -15.83 -0.68 50.52
CA THR A 973 -16.92 -1.63 50.26
C THR A 973 -16.64 -2.51 49.04
N VAL A 974 -16.11 -1.94 47.95
CA VAL A 974 -15.70 -2.74 46.77
C VAL A 974 -14.61 -3.75 47.14
N ARG A 975 -13.61 -3.33 47.93
CA ARG A 975 -12.49 -4.18 48.37
C ARG A 975 -12.93 -5.31 49.30
N GLN A 976 -13.94 -5.10 50.14
CA GLN A 976 -14.49 -6.15 51.02
C GLN A 976 -15.01 -7.36 50.23
N HIS A 977 -15.43 -7.17 48.98
CA HIS A 977 -15.86 -8.23 48.06
C HIS A 977 -14.72 -8.81 47.20
N GLY A 978 -13.47 -8.46 47.49
CA GLY A 978 -12.30 -8.92 46.75
C GLY A 978 -12.19 -8.34 45.33
N LYS A 979 -12.89 -7.23 45.06
CA LYS A 979 -12.87 -6.52 43.77
C LYS A 979 -11.97 -5.29 43.83
N ILE A 980 -11.57 -4.80 42.67
CA ILE A 980 -10.75 -3.60 42.50
C ILE A 980 -11.67 -2.44 42.08
N PRO A 981 -11.66 -1.31 42.81
CA PRO A 981 -12.40 -0.13 42.42
C PRO A 981 -11.82 0.53 41.17
N VAL A 982 -12.71 0.99 40.29
CA VAL A 982 -12.39 1.78 39.10
C VAL A 982 -13.06 3.15 39.22
N VAL A 983 -12.35 4.22 38.89
CA VAL A 983 -12.85 5.60 38.92
C VAL A 983 -12.47 6.37 37.66
N TRP A 984 -13.19 7.44 37.37
CA TRP A 984 -12.78 8.42 36.36
C TRP A 984 -11.65 9.32 36.88
N GLU A 985 -10.94 9.98 35.96
CA GLU A 985 -9.66 10.66 36.24
C GLU A 985 -9.78 11.90 37.14
N GLU A 986 -10.96 12.51 37.25
CA GLU A 986 -11.20 13.71 38.04
C GLU A 986 -10.88 13.51 39.52
N MET A 987 -11.14 12.31 40.06
CA MET A 987 -10.84 11.99 41.45
C MET A 987 -9.36 12.14 41.78
N VAL A 988 -8.49 11.93 40.78
CA VAL A 988 -7.03 11.94 40.93
C VAL A 988 -6.41 13.25 40.44
N LEU A 989 -6.91 13.79 39.32
CA LEU A 989 -6.28 14.96 38.68
C LEU A 989 -6.91 16.29 39.06
N LYS A 990 -8.22 16.33 39.33
CA LYS A 990 -8.94 17.55 39.67
C LYS A 990 -9.02 17.73 41.19
N HIS A 991 -9.40 16.67 41.90
CA HIS A 991 -9.61 16.68 43.35
C HIS A 991 -8.39 16.21 44.16
N ASP A 992 -7.36 15.67 43.49
CA ASP A 992 -6.09 15.19 44.10
C ASP A 992 -6.32 14.23 45.29
N LEU A 993 -7.31 13.34 45.18
CA LEU A 993 -7.64 12.40 46.23
C LEU A 993 -6.54 11.33 46.32
N HIS A 994 -6.07 11.07 47.54
CA HIS A 994 -5.05 10.06 47.82
C HIS A 994 -5.65 8.65 47.84
N LEU A 995 -5.99 8.13 46.66
CA LEU A 995 -6.60 6.81 46.51
C LEU A 995 -5.57 5.67 46.68
N GLY A 996 -6.07 4.48 46.99
CA GLY A 996 -5.25 3.26 47.04
C GLY A 996 -4.54 2.99 45.71
N LYS A 997 -3.29 2.51 45.74
CA LYS A 997 -2.53 2.18 44.51
C LYS A 997 -3.11 1.02 43.71
N ASP A 998 -4.01 0.25 44.33
CA ASP A 998 -4.82 -0.76 43.67
C ASP A 998 -5.93 -0.15 42.80
N THR A 999 -6.45 1.03 43.13
CA THR A 999 -7.51 1.70 42.36
C THR A 999 -7.06 1.95 40.92
N ILE A 1000 -7.90 1.56 39.96
CA ILE A 1000 -7.67 1.79 38.53
C ILE A 1000 -8.35 3.10 38.13
N VAL A 1001 -7.64 3.92 37.36
CA VAL A 1001 -8.11 5.22 36.91
C VAL A 1001 -8.38 5.17 35.41
N THR A 1002 -9.59 5.54 35.01
CA THR A 1002 -10.01 5.62 33.61
C THR A 1002 -9.82 7.05 33.11
N VAL A 1003 -8.91 7.22 32.14
CA VAL A 1003 -8.56 8.53 31.55
C VAL A 1003 -9.39 8.76 30.30
N TRP A 1004 -10.28 9.76 30.31
CA TRP A 1004 -11.32 9.98 29.30
C TRP A 1004 -11.30 11.37 28.64
N ILE A 1005 -10.85 12.41 29.36
CA ILE A 1005 -10.78 13.81 28.92
C ILE A 1005 -9.69 14.00 27.86
N SER A 1006 -8.46 13.55 28.14
CA SER A 1006 -7.33 13.73 27.22
C SER A 1006 -6.27 12.65 27.36
N SER A 1007 -5.73 12.18 26.23
CA SER A 1007 -4.60 11.25 26.23
C SER A 1007 -3.34 11.82 26.89
N ALA A 1008 -3.22 13.16 27.01
CA ALA A 1008 -2.12 13.80 27.73
C ALA A 1008 -2.15 13.48 29.24
N ASN A 1009 -3.33 13.26 29.80
CA ASN A 1009 -3.53 13.01 31.24
C ASN A 1009 -3.05 11.61 31.65
N VAL A 1010 -2.87 10.69 30.71
CA VAL A 1010 -2.34 9.34 30.96
C VAL A 1010 -0.98 9.41 31.68
N ARG A 1011 -0.11 10.36 31.29
CA ARG A 1011 1.19 10.55 31.97
C ARG A 1011 0.99 10.99 33.42
N ALA A 1012 0.14 11.99 33.66
CA ALA A 1012 -0.07 12.55 34.99
C ALA A 1012 -0.60 11.49 35.98
N VAL A 1013 -1.57 10.68 35.56
CA VAL A 1013 -2.10 9.57 36.37
C VAL A 1013 -1.04 8.49 36.62
N ALA A 1014 -0.21 8.18 35.60
CA ALA A 1014 0.84 7.17 35.72
C ALA A 1014 1.97 7.63 36.67
N GLU A 1015 2.32 8.91 36.63
CA GLU A 1015 3.33 9.52 37.51
C GLU A 1015 2.89 9.50 38.97
N GLN A 1016 1.58 9.58 39.24
CA GLN A 1016 1.03 9.34 40.56
C GLN A 1016 1.00 7.85 40.96
N GLY A 1017 1.41 6.93 40.09
CA GLY A 1017 1.58 5.50 40.40
C GLY A 1017 0.29 4.66 40.34
N HIS A 1018 -0.75 5.15 39.69
CA HIS A 1018 -2.00 4.40 39.49
C HIS A 1018 -1.97 3.55 38.21
N ARG A 1019 -2.77 2.49 38.19
CA ARG A 1019 -3.03 1.67 37.00
C ARG A 1019 -4.08 2.35 36.13
N ILE A 1020 -3.94 2.28 34.81
CA ILE A 1020 -4.72 3.13 33.88
C ILE A 1020 -5.53 2.29 32.91
N ILE A 1021 -6.79 2.70 32.69
CA ILE A 1021 -7.56 2.38 31.49
C ILE A 1021 -7.58 3.64 30.62
N HIS A 1022 -7.05 3.55 29.40
CA HIS A 1022 -7.00 4.69 28.48
C HIS A 1022 -8.24 4.69 27.57
N ALA A 1023 -9.12 5.67 27.77
CA ALA A 1023 -10.37 5.82 27.02
C ALA A 1023 -10.43 7.12 26.19
N ALA A 1024 -9.55 8.09 26.49
CA ALA A 1024 -9.43 9.35 25.76
C ALA A 1024 -9.11 9.17 24.27
N ASN A 1025 -9.57 10.10 23.42
CA ASN A 1025 -9.55 10.04 21.94
C ASN A 1025 -10.38 8.92 21.31
N VAL A 1026 -10.50 7.73 21.92
CA VAL A 1026 -11.33 6.62 21.42
C VAL A 1026 -12.82 6.87 21.70
N LEU A 1027 -13.16 7.37 22.89
CA LEU A 1027 -14.52 7.80 23.24
C LEU A 1027 -14.99 8.99 22.38
N GLN A 1028 -14.19 10.05 22.27
CA GLN A 1028 -14.51 11.22 21.45
C GLN A 1028 -14.76 10.85 19.98
N GLU A 1029 -13.99 9.92 19.40
CA GLU A 1029 -14.21 9.46 18.03
C GLU A 1029 -15.39 8.49 17.86
N LEU A 1030 -15.75 7.69 18.86
CA LEU A 1030 -16.97 6.85 18.82
C LEU A 1030 -18.25 7.67 19.01
N ILE A 1031 -18.16 8.78 19.75
CA ILE A 1031 -19.26 9.71 20.09
C ILE A 1031 -19.52 10.76 18.99
N ALA A 1032 -18.52 11.12 18.19
CA ALA A 1032 -18.64 12.21 17.20
C ALA A 1032 -19.51 11.85 15.97
N VAL A 1033 -20.61 12.59 15.79
CA VAL A 1033 -21.29 12.84 14.50
C VAL A 1033 -21.40 14.37 14.35
N PRO A 1034 -20.97 15.02 13.24
CA PRO A 1034 -21.07 16.49 13.10
C PRO A 1034 -22.36 16.92 12.36
N PRO A 1035 -22.76 18.20 12.33
CA PRO A 1035 -22.63 19.26 13.33
C PRO A 1035 -24.01 19.87 13.67
N SER A 1036 -24.45 19.73 14.92
CA SER A 1036 -25.37 20.68 15.56
C SER A 1036 -25.04 20.64 17.04
N GLY A 1037 -24.48 21.73 17.56
CA GLY A 1037 -23.82 21.77 18.86
C GLY A 1037 -24.66 21.27 20.03
N GLY A 1038 -23.96 20.69 21.01
CA GLY A 1038 -24.46 20.35 22.34
C GLY A 1038 -24.28 18.86 22.71
N ALA A 1039 -23.38 18.61 23.66
CA ALA A 1039 -23.23 17.40 24.50
C ALA A 1039 -22.89 16.05 23.83
N GLY A 1040 -22.03 15.28 24.49
CA GLY A 1040 -21.56 13.97 24.06
C GLY A 1040 -22.71 12.97 23.97
N ALA A 1041 -23.00 12.47 22.77
CA ALA A 1041 -23.93 11.37 22.59
C ALA A 1041 -23.24 10.03 22.88
N TRP A 1042 -23.33 9.55 24.12
CA TRP A 1042 -23.19 8.14 24.48
C TRP A 1042 -24.24 7.33 23.70
N LEU A 1043 -23.96 7.00 22.43
CA LEU A 1043 -24.81 6.28 21.48
C LEU A 1043 -26.35 6.54 21.58
N GLY A 1044 -26.79 7.78 21.64
CA GLY A 1044 -28.20 8.13 21.93
C GLY A 1044 -29.26 7.86 20.82
N ASN A 1045 -28.91 7.25 19.67
CA ASN A 1045 -29.82 7.22 18.49
C ASN A 1045 -30.18 5.81 17.95
N SER A 1046 -29.82 4.70 18.62
CA SER A 1046 -30.14 3.34 18.13
C SER A 1046 -30.61 2.37 19.23
N PRO A 1047 -31.75 2.63 19.89
CA PRO A 1047 -32.25 1.83 21.03
C PRO A 1047 -32.55 0.36 20.68
N GLU A 1048 -32.65 0.00 19.39
CA GLU A 1048 -32.83 -1.39 18.94
C GLU A 1048 -31.50 -2.19 18.87
N GLY A 1049 -30.36 -1.59 19.25
CA GLY A 1049 -29.04 -2.22 19.18
C GLY A 1049 -28.58 -2.52 17.75
N ARG A 1050 -29.08 -1.77 16.76
CA ARG A 1050 -28.86 -2.07 15.33
C ARG A 1050 -27.58 -1.47 14.77
N SER A 1051 -27.11 -0.34 15.33
CA SER A 1051 -26.00 0.45 14.77
C SER A 1051 -24.92 0.78 15.81
N TRP A 1052 -24.53 -0.19 16.62
CA TRP A 1052 -23.52 -0.02 17.66
C TRP A 1052 -22.07 -0.17 17.13
N CYS A 1053 -21.92 -0.34 15.81
CA CYS A 1053 -20.66 -0.56 15.09
C CYS A 1053 -20.65 0.24 13.77
N GLU A 1054 -20.54 1.56 13.82
CA GLU A 1054 -19.94 2.25 12.67
C GLU A 1054 -18.43 2.04 12.81
N PRO A 1055 -17.70 1.56 11.77
CA PRO A 1055 -16.57 0.61 11.85
C PRO A 1055 -15.33 1.04 12.68
N ARG A 1056 -15.41 2.21 13.33
CA ARG A 1056 -14.57 2.76 14.39
C ARG A 1056 -14.33 1.80 15.55
N ALA A 1057 -15.37 1.15 16.11
CA ALA A 1057 -15.16 0.19 17.22
C ALA A 1057 -14.31 -1.03 16.80
N ALA A 1058 -14.52 -1.51 15.57
CA ALA A 1058 -13.69 -2.56 14.99
C ALA A 1058 -12.25 -2.06 14.71
N ALA A 1059 -12.07 -0.78 14.34
CA ALA A 1059 -10.76 -0.13 14.25
C ALA A 1059 -10.04 -0.05 15.60
N ALA A 1060 -10.74 0.35 16.67
CA ALA A 1060 -10.24 0.35 18.03
C ALA A 1060 -9.84 -1.07 18.47
N ALA A 1061 -10.66 -2.08 18.17
CA ALA A 1061 -10.33 -3.47 18.45
C ALA A 1061 -9.02 -3.93 17.77
N GLU A 1062 -8.71 -3.45 16.56
CA GLU A 1062 -7.41 -3.71 15.94
C GLU A 1062 -6.25 -2.98 16.63
N VAL A 1063 -6.48 -1.80 17.23
CA VAL A 1063 -5.49 -1.14 18.11
C VAL A 1063 -5.23 -1.97 19.36
N PHE A 1064 -6.29 -2.43 20.00
CA PHE A 1064 -6.22 -3.17 21.25
C PHE A 1064 -5.62 -4.57 21.09
N TRP A 1065 -5.91 -5.22 19.95
CA TRP A 1065 -5.42 -6.55 19.66
C TRP A 1065 -4.02 -6.54 19.02
N THR A 1066 -3.84 -5.81 17.93
CA THR A 1066 -2.62 -5.87 17.13
C THR A 1066 -1.51 -4.95 17.65
N GLY A 1067 -1.85 -3.88 18.38
CA GLY A 1067 -0.87 -2.94 18.95
C GLY A 1067 -0.20 -2.01 17.93
N GLY A 1068 0.69 -1.12 18.37
CA GLY A 1068 1.35 -0.10 17.53
C GLY A 1068 2.40 -0.64 16.55
N ALA A 1069 3.12 -1.70 16.93
CA ALA A 1069 4.23 -2.25 16.16
C ALA A 1069 4.01 -3.75 15.91
N LEU A 1070 4.04 -4.16 14.65
CA LEU A 1070 4.13 -5.57 14.27
C LEU A 1070 5.60 -5.93 13.99
N ALA A 1071 5.92 -7.22 14.05
CA ALA A 1071 7.24 -7.73 13.67
C ALA A 1071 7.60 -7.45 12.19
N ASP A 1072 6.62 -7.09 11.34
CA ASP A 1072 6.75 -6.75 9.93
C ASP A 1072 6.57 -5.24 9.60
N GLY A 1073 6.29 -4.37 10.59
CA GLY A 1073 6.18 -2.91 10.43
C GLY A 1073 5.01 -2.25 11.19
N GLU A 1074 4.72 -0.99 10.87
CA GLU A 1074 3.55 -0.28 11.42
C GLU A 1074 2.25 -0.64 10.69
N ARG A 1075 1.12 -0.54 11.40
CA ARG A 1075 -0.21 -0.71 10.81
C ARG A 1075 -0.50 0.39 9.79
N SER A 1076 -1.13 0.04 8.68
CA SER A 1076 -1.44 0.96 7.58
C SER A 1076 -2.93 0.94 7.26
N VAL A 1077 -3.56 2.12 7.18
CA VAL A 1077 -4.97 2.27 6.75
C VAL A 1077 -5.21 1.60 5.39
N GLY A 1078 -4.25 1.65 4.47
CA GLY A 1078 -4.36 1.00 3.17
C GLY A 1078 -4.36 -0.53 3.21
N GLU A 1079 -3.86 -1.15 4.28
CA GLU A 1079 -3.98 -2.59 4.53
C GLU A 1079 -5.24 -2.92 5.34
N ALA A 1080 -5.63 -2.04 6.28
CA ALA A 1080 -6.80 -2.20 7.11
C ALA A 1080 -8.10 -2.08 6.33
N LEU A 1081 -8.22 -1.07 5.46
CA LEU A 1081 -9.47 -0.73 4.79
C LEU A 1081 -10.06 -1.90 3.98
N PRO A 1082 -9.31 -2.64 3.12
CA PRO A 1082 -9.85 -3.80 2.42
C PRO A 1082 -10.33 -4.93 3.34
N ARG A 1083 -9.61 -5.19 4.44
CA ARG A 1083 -9.97 -6.20 5.45
C ARG A 1083 -11.21 -5.80 6.23
N LEU A 1084 -11.32 -4.51 6.59
CA LEU A 1084 -12.46 -3.94 7.29
C LEU A 1084 -13.73 -3.91 6.43
N HIS A 1085 -13.60 -3.68 5.11
CA HIS A 1085 -14.71 -3.84 4.16
C HIS A 1085 -15.25 -5.27 4.11
N ASP A 1086 -14.37 -6.28 4.19
CA ASP A 1086 -14.79 -7.69 4.21
C ASP A 1086 -15.42 -8.06 5.57
N TRP A 1087 -14.82 -7.63 6.67
CA TRP A 1087 -15.42 -7.78 8.01
C TRP A 1087 -16.83 -7.17 8.05
N ARG A 1088 -17.00 -5.94 7.55
CA ARG A 1088 -18.30 -5.27 7.46
C ARG A 1088 -19.32 -6.12 6.68
N TYR A 1089 -18.92 -6.69 5.55
CA TYR A 1089 -19.80 -7.55 4.76
C TYR A 1089 -20.29 -8.77 5.56
N ARG A 1090 -19.41 -9.38 6.36
CA ARG A 1090 -19.76 -10.50 7.25
C ARG A 1090 -20.64 -10.05 8.42
N ALA A 1091 -20.38 -8.87 8.99
CA ALA A 1091 -21.19 -8.27 10.04
C ALA A 1091 -22.64 -8.05 9.57
N LEU A 1092 -22.84 -7.50 8.37
CA LEU A 1092 -24.18 -7.33 7.77
C LEU A 1092 -24.92 -8.66 7.61
N ARG A 1093 -24.23 -9.73 7.19
CA ARG A 1093 -24.80 -11.09 7.09
C ARG A 1093 -25.15 -11.70 8.45
N ARG A 1094 -24.53 -11.23 9.53
CA ARG A 1094 -24.83 -11.61 10.92
C ARG A 1094 -25.93 -10.74 11.54
N GLY A 1095 -26.51 -9.80 10.78
CA GLY A 1095 -27.59 -8.92 11.25
C GLY A 1095 -27.09 -7.66 11.97
N VAL A 1096 -25.80 -7.36 11.92
CA VAL A 1096 -25.20 -6.13 12.47
C VAL A 1096 -25.24 -5.05 11.40
N GLN A 1097 -25.97 -3.94 11.62
CA GLN A 1097 -26.08 -2.86 10.61
C GLN A 1097 -24.86 -1.92 10.66
N ALA A 1098 -23.69 -2.45 10.29
CA ALA A 1098 -22.46 -1.70 10.26
C ALA A 1098 -22.47 -0.65 9.12
N ALA A 1099 -22.14 0.60 9.45
CA ALA A 1099 -22.17 1.71 8.49
C ALA A 1099 -21.16 1.55 7.35
N PRO A 1100 -21.47 2.08 6.14
CA PRO A 1100 -20.56 2.03 5.01
C PRO A 1100 -19.29 2.87 5.26
N LEU A 1101 -18.15 2.32 4.88
CA LEU A 1101 -16.85 3.00 4.94
C LEU A 1101 -16.64 4.01 3.81
N GLN A 1102 -17.42 3.93 2.72
CA GLN A 1102 -17.33 4.76 1.51
C GLN A 1102 -18.70 4.89 0.80
N PRO A 1103 -18.93 5.95 -0.01
CA PRO A 1103 -20.17 6.14 -0.76
C PRO A 1103 -20.50 4.99 -1.73
N TYR A 1104 -21.78 4.58 -1.79
CA TYR A 1104 -22.21 3.37 -2.49
C TYR A 1104 -21.98 3.34 -4.02
N TRP A 1105 -21.74 4.48 -4.68
CA TRP A 1105 -21.52 4.53 -6.14
C TRP A 1105 -20.16 3.96 -6.58
N ASP A 1106 -19.21 3.78 -5.65
CA ASP A 1106 -17.89 3.18 -5.90
C ASP A 1106 -17.86 1.65 -5.72
N THR A 1107 -19.00 1.01 -5.44
CA THR A 1107 -19.09 -0.45 -5.25
C THR A 1107 -19.43 -1.24 -6.52
N ALA A 1108 -19.36 -0.59 -7.70
CA ALA A 1108 -19.81 -1.11 -9.01
C ALA A 1108 -19.15 -2.41 -9.52
N GLY A 1109 -18.27 -3.05 -8.72
CA GLY A 1109 -17.67 -4.36 -9.01
C GLY A 1109 -18.18 -5.53 -8.15
N ARG A 1110 -19.15 -5.35 -7.24
CA ARG A 1110 -19.67 -6.43 -6.36
C ARG A 1110 -21.14 -6.74 -6.61
N PRO A 1111 -21.49 -7.65 -7.55
CA PRO A 1111 -22.88 -7.84 -7.94
C PRO A 1111 -23.80 -8.61 -6.93
N ASP A 1112 -23.44 -8.70 -5.62
CA ASP A 1112 -24.23 -9.38 -4.55
C ASP A 1112 -24.48 -8.45 -3.34
N ALA A 1113 -24.42 -7.13 -3.54
CA ALA A 1113 -25.07 -6.24 -2.60
C ALA A 1113 -26.57 -6.58 -2.64
N ALA A 1114 -27.08 -7.23 -1.59
CA ALA A 1114 -28.51 -7.44 -1.44
C ALA A 1114 -29.21 -6.08 -1.68
N PRO A 1115 -30.27 -6.02 -2.50
CA PRO A 1115 -30.97 -4.78 -2.68
C PRO A 1115 -31.56 -4.38 -1.32
N GLU A 1116 -31.00 -3.34 -0.70
CA GLU A 1116 -31.67 -2.67 0.41
C GLU A 1116 -33.09 -2.34 -0.06
N SER A 1117 -34.06 -2.71 0.77
CA SER A 1117 -35.48 -2.54 0.45
C SER A 1117 -35.76 -1.11 0.00
N THR A 1118 -36.68 -0.97 -0.95
CA THR A 1118 -37.07 0.29 -1.58
C THR A 1118 -37.45 1.40 -0.57
N ALA A 1119 -37.73 1.04 0.69
CA ALA A 1119 -37.98 1.96 1.79
C ALA A 1119 -36.73 2.78 2.23
N GLN A 1120 -35.54 2.19 2.27
CA GLN A 1120 -34.31 2.89 2.68
C GLN A 1120 -33.80 3.87 1.61
N LYS A 1121 -33.92 3.50 0.32
CA LYS A 1121 -33.64 4.41 -0.80
C LYS A 1121 -34.55 5.65 -0.79
N LYS A 1122 -35.78 5.51 -0.27
CA LYS A 1122 -36.73 6.62 -0.13
C LYS A 1122 -36.33 7.56 1.01
N ALA A 1123 -35.86 7.05 2.14
CA ALA A 1123 -35.42 7.87 3.29
C ALA A 1123 -34.21 8.77 2.97
N VAL A 1124 -33.22 8.25 2.22
CA VAL A 1124 -32.05 9.04 1.79
C VAL A 1124 -32.43 10.13 0.79
N ARG A 1125 -33.39 9.85 -0.11
CA ARG A 1125 -33.88 10.83 -1.09
C ARG A 1125 -34.73 11.94 -0.46
N THR A 1126 -35.43 11.65 0.64
CA THR A 1126 -36.25 12.65 1.35
C THR A 1126 -35.41 13.61 2.21
N ARG A 1127 -34.24 13.19 2.71
CA ARG A 1127 -33.33 14.08 3.48
C ARG A 1127 -32.61 15.12 2.59
N LEU A 1128 -32.26 14.76 1.36
CA LEU A 1128 -31.60 15.67 0.40
C LEU A 1128 -32.52 16.74 -0.19
N VAL A 1129 -33.85 16.61 -0.04
CA VAL A 1129 -34.83 17.57 -0.58
C VAL A 1129 -35.30 18.58 0.49
N ARG A 1130 -34.90 18.42 1.76
CA ARG A 1130 -35.27 19.35 2.86
C ARG A 1130 -34.15 20.26 3.35
N SER A 1131 -32.97 20.23 2.73
CA SER A 1131 -31.86 21.16 3.01
C SER A 1131 -31.52 22.03 1.79
N GLY A 1132 -32.55 22.47 1.07
CA GLY A 1132 -32.49 23.53 0.07
C GLY A 1132 -33.13 24.79 0.63
#